data_AF-A0A316UNP1-F1
#
_entry.id   AF-A0A316UNP1-F1
#
_cell.length_a   1.000
_cell.length_b   1.000
_cell.length_c   1.000
_cell.angle_alpha   90.00
_cell.angle_beta   90.00
_cell.angle_gamma   90.00
#
_symmetry.space_group_name_H-M   'P 1'
#
loop_
_entity.id
_entity.type
_entity.pdbx_description
1 polymer ?
#
loop_
_entity_poly.entity_id
_entity_poly.type
_entity_poly.pdbx_seq_one_letter_code
_entity_poly.pdbx_strand_id
1 'polypeptide(L)'
;MIASLVRRAAASPAHREALPLRLIKAAQPHIPQYGFTLAAVRAGIQSPSSSTLAIDESQRAALNDWNIGRLFPGSNSAETSLPLQLLRRWDAEQMGRVAKEWHNGKADGEEAVEVLVERLKASEAVRHHLLEPFSYLSASSFPIPLRAILPLPIALALPLPSSIPNPLPLVNRAAQIADEACSLARVDTSFGPEWYARRMRLAAAFFAAEVHLLAPSSDLAASTNVLRRVAGNGSLLGAFDGAARSSSTSSVRPASRPWPTATQPGLARQLHTITRPRLPYHTSVERSRHYATGPSQASVVSTFASPFLQFVRTLSAIARILVGTALTFALLCGGIYEGAHQYVEHVAMKRGPRSNDVGDAWGWSSEADEEAWGRGTDRRLGMAGRHALRSAWISLHWGTGIAPDFLFGGGSDLFGPSSWRKSATPSLDAIAYSQNALEQAERYLEVAIRLAEKQGVKLPDVAAVRLGLTNAHQAGTDKPLDETALRMESRLAATRERVGSPAAVGRAITGYERIFDALSAAELTRETTGHSGREGADASRLVRLATKLGDLNALLGKREEAEAWMLKAVSLAGQGPQPAVEGAQREEVLGQVAHMNGEQGESPQVSSSWFSGWTGSKKAQDAAAAPATTLATPTPMPTPTPALTRSLIISLLSLSALYASSPNPASTTSAPSSDPAWRTGLEEAVRVQAAALRLIRLDLEREQSSASKEAAGELHTLWLRHREALTSSHLAETMYALQSRSGAAGVLNKLRGALTGLFHSAHEEDHPHASSIQWLRSADSLASSVQSSLARPSPLAAVLSGRSSPAAKKAAKAASVAGGGTTSTSSPFAPEDVQERWLRIEGGEMVAWRLLRDSTRLRAEAGRMVKALGGRLEVEKKKEEVRKAALVETEAKPVEQRTESEAAPAITRRGGRGPFAPKGQMAV
;
A
#
# COMPACT_ATOMS: atom_id res chain seq x y z
N MET A 1 11.90 30.69 18.61
CA MET A 1 10.54 31.23 18.37
C MET A 1 9.78 30.46 17.28
N ILE A 2 10.26 30.37 16.02
CA ILE A 2 9.59 29.57 14.96
C ILE A 2 9.49 28.08 15.35
N ALA A 3 10.58 27.50 15.87
CA ALA A 3 10.59 26.11 16.36
C ALA A 3 9.70 25.86 17.60
N SER A 4 9.33 26.92 18.35
CA SER A 4 8.39 26.81 19.48
C SER A 4 6.94 26.99 19.02
N LEU A 5 6.70 27.78 17.96
CA LEU A 5 5.39 27.89 17.30
C LEU A 5 5.00 26.57 16.62
N VAL A 6 5.94 25.94 15.89
CA VAL A 6 5.73 24.61 15.27
C VAL A 6 5.48 23.53 16.33
N ARG A 7 6.20 23.57 17.47
CA ARG A 7 5.99 22.63 18.58
C ARG A 7 4.65 22.81 19.31
N ARG A 8 4.15 24.03 19.47
CA ARG A 8 2.84 24.29 20.12
C ARG A 8 1.65 23.93 19.23
N ALA A 9 1.76 24.11 17.92
CA ALA A 9 0.71 23.70 16.97
C ALA A 9 0.49 22.17 16.94
N ALA A 10 1.50 21.36 17.29
CA ALA A 10 1.41 19.91 17.27
C ALA A 10 0.61 19.27 18.43
N ALA A 11 0.22 20.03 19.46
CA ALA A 11 -0.28 19.47 20.73
C ALA A 11 -1.82 19.32 20.85
N SER A 12 -2.62 19.80 19.89
CA SER A 12 -4.10 19.70 19.93
C SER A 12 -4.69 19.06 18.66
N PRO A 13 -5.68 18.14 18.76
CA PRO A 13 -6.31 17.51 17.60
C PRO A 13 -6.96 18.50 16.61
N ALA A 14 -7.45 19.63 17.12
CA ALA A 14 -8.03 20.72 16.31
C ALA A 14 -6.97 21.61 15.63
N HIS A 15 -5.67 21.46 15.97
CA HIS A 15 -4.54 22.19 15.39
C HIS A 15 -3.70 21.37 14.39
N ARG A 16 -4.19 20.21 13.95
CA ARG A 16 -3.42 19.28 13.11
C ARG A 16 -3.12 19.75 11.68
N GLU A 17 -3.81 20.76 11.15
CA GLU A 17 -3.41 21.35 9.86
C GLU A 17 -2.14 22.19 10.06
N ALA A 18 -1.05 21.79 9.40
CA ALA A 18 0.22 22.51 9.44
C ALA A 18 0.02 23.99 9.04
N LEU A 19 0.64 24.92 9.77
CA LEU A 19 0.55 26.36 9.54
C LEU A 19 0.65 26.78 8.05
N PRO A 20 1.54 26.20 7.21
CA PRO A 20 1.60 26.50 5.79
C PRO A 20 0.26 26.27 5.06
N LEU A 21 -0.45 25.17 5.34
CA LEU A 21 -1.73 24.85 4.70
C LEU A 21 -2.82 25.86 5.07
N ARG A 22 -2.83 26.33 6.32
CA ARG A 22 -3.79 27.34 6.78
C ARG A 22 -3.56 28.68 6.10
N LEU A 23 -2.29 29.07 5.92
CA LEU A 23 -1.91 30.29 5.20
C LEU A 23 -2.29 30.21 3.73
N ILE A 24 -2.02 29.09 3.06
CA ILE A 24 -2.44 28.87 1.66
C ILE A 24 -3.96 28.94 1.55
N LYS A 25 -4.71 28.29 2.46
CA LYS A 25 -6.18 28.29 2.47
C LYS A 25 -6.76 29.70 2.64
N ALA A 26 -6.16 30.51 3.51
CA ALA A 26 -6.59 31.90 3.69
C ALA A 26 -6.26 32.80 2.49
N ALA A 27 -5.23 32.47 1.72
CA ALA A 27 -4.83 33.24 0.54
C ALA A 27 -5.77 33.05 -0.66
N GLN A 28 -6.50 31.93 -0.73
CA GLN A 28 -7.25 31.53 -1.95
C GLN A 28 -8.26 32.58 -2.44
N PRO A 29 -9.08 33.22 -1.59
CA PRO A 29 -10.02 34.25 -2.03
C PRO A 29 -9.34 35.48 -2.65
N HIS A 30 -8.05 35.67 -2.38
CA HIS A 30 -7.27 36.84 -2.79
C HIS A 30 -6.44 36.58 -4.05
N ILE A 31 -6.34 35.33 -4.53
CA ILE A 31 -5.58 34.97 -5.75
C ILE A 31 -6.06 35.72 -7.00
N PRO A 32 -7.36 35.93 -7.26
CA PRO A 32 -7.81 36.70 -8.43
C PRO A 32 -7.29 38.14 -8.49
N GLN A 33 -6.97 38.75 -7.34
CA GLN A 33 -6.51 40.14 -7.26
C GLN A 33 -4.98 40.24 -7.19
N TYR A 34 -4.32 39.32 -6.49
CA TYR A 34 -2.89 39.39 -6.18
C TYR A 34 -2.05 38.29 -6.86
N GLY A 35 -2.69 37.41 -7.62
CA GLY A 35 -2.07 36.25 -8.25
C GLY A 35 -1.57 35.19 -7.26
N PHE A 36 -0.77 34.25 -7.77
CA PHE A 36 -0.17 33.16 -7.01
C PHE A 36 1.10 33.63 -6.28
N THR A 37 0.97 34.72 -5.52
CA THR A 37 2.11 35.45 -4.94
C THR A 37 2.02 35.55 -3.42
N LEU A 38 3.10 36.04 -2.80
CA LEU A 38 3.13 36.36 -1.39
C LEU A 38 2.08 37.42 -0.98
N ALA A 39 1.70 38.31 -1.90
CA ALA A 39 0.69 39.34 -1.63
C ALA A 39 -0.69 38.72 -1.36
N ALA A 40 -1.05 37.63 -2.04
CA ALA A 40 -2.30 36.90 -1.77
C ALA A 40 -2.30 36.31 -0.34
N VAL A 41 -1.15 35.81 0.12
CA VAL A 41 -1.01 35.30 1.50
C VAL A 41 -1.14 36.42 2.52
N ARG A 42 -0.52 37.59 2.28
CA ARG A 42 -0.68 38.75 3.17
C ARG A 42 -2.13 39.21 3.26
N ALA A 43 -2.79 39.32 2.11
CA ALA A 43 -4.20 39.69 2.05
C ALA A 43 -5.05 38.68 2.84
N GLY A 44 -4.79 37.38 2.71
CA GLY A 44 -5.44 36.33 3.49
C GLY A 44 -5.20 36.43 5.00
N ILE A 45 -4.00 36.80 5.44
CA ILE A 45 -3.65 37.02 6.85
C ILE A 45 -4.36 38.26 7.42
N GLN A 46 -4.50 39.32 6.61
CA GLN A 46 -5.12 40.59 6.98
C GLN A 46 -6.65 40.57 6.86
N SER A 47 -7.21 39.63 6.10
CA SER A 47 -8.64 39.54 5.87
C SER A 47 -9.40 39.23 7.17
N PRO A 48 -10.38 40.06 7.56
CA PRO A 48 -11.18 39.84 8.77
C PRO A 48 -12.06 38.59 8.66
N SER A 49 -12.32 38.10 7.44
CA SER A 49 -13.08 36.87 7.17
C SER A 49 -12.32 35.59 7.48
N SER A 50 -11.02 35.67 7.79
CA SER A 50 -10.15 34.53 8.08
C SER A 50 -10.33 33.98 9.51
N SER A 51 -11.57 33.79 9.96
CA SER A 51 -11.88 33.09 11.22
C SER A 51 -11.28 31.67 11.26
N THR A 52 -11.03 31.09 10.08
CA THR A 52 -10.34 29.80 9.86
C THR A 52 -8.87 29.80 10.28
N LEU A 53 -8.19 30.95 10.27
CA LEU A 53 -6.75 31.01 10.57
C LEU A 53 -6.45 30.90 12.07
N ALA A 54 -7.39 31.21 12.97
CA ALA A 54 -7.19 31.22 14.43
C ALA A 54 -5.73 31.55 14.84
N ILE A 55 -5.21 32.64 14.26
CA ILE A 55 -3.86 33.16 14.50
C ILE A 55 -4.05 34.34 15.43
N ASP A 56 -3.36 34.31 16.57
CA ASP A 56 -3.35 35.45 17.51
C ASP A 56 -2.60 36.64 16.90
N GLU A 57 -2.89 37.86 17.36
CA GLU A 57 -2.27 39.09 16.84
C GLU A 57 -0.73 39.05 16.93
N SER A 58 -0.22 38.43 18.01
CA SER A 58 1.22 38.20 18.20
C SER A 58 1.84 37.30 17.12
N GLN A 59 1.09 36.29 16.67
CA GLN A 59 1.51 35.37 15.61
C GLN A 59 1.37 36.02 14.22
N ARG A 60 0.35 36.86 14.04
CA ARG A 60 0.16 37.68 12.83
C ARG A 60 1.34 38.63 12.64
N ALA A 61 1.77 39.33 13.69
CA ALA A 61 2.95 40.20 13.67
C ALA A 61 4.25 39.42 13.38
N ALA A 62 4.34 38.16 13.81
CA ALA A 62 5.49 37.30 13.53
C ALA A 62 5.55 36.77 12.09
N LEU A 63 4.44 36.79 11.33
CA LEU A 63 4.36 36.32 9.95
C LEU A 63 4.72 37.42 8.94
N ASN A 64 5.96 37.92 9.03
CA ASN A 64 6.51 38.79 7.99
C ASN A 64 6.93 37.99 6.74
N ASP A 65 7.23 38.69 5.65
CA ASP A 65 7.61 38.11 4.35
C ASP A 65 8.72 37.09 4.42
N TRP A 66 9.72 37.42 5.22
CA TRP A 66 10.88 36.57 5.45
C TRP A 66 10.47 35.24 6.08
N ASN A 67 9.61 35.28 7.10
CA ASN A 67 9.14 34.09 7.78
C ASN A 67 8.18 33.28 6.91
N ILE A 68 7.33 33.92 6.12
CA ILE A 68 6.46 33.22 5.17
C ILE A 68 7.30 32.53 4.09
N GLY A 69 8.30 33.20 3.53
CA GLY A 69 9.22 32.60 2.54
C GLY A 69 9.95 31.36 3.08
N ARG A 70 10.30 31.35 4.37
CA ARG A 70 10.90 30.17 5.03
C ARG A 70 9.95 28.99 5.22
N LEU A 71 8.63 29.23 5.24
CA LEU A 71 7.63 28.17 5.29
C LEU A 71 7.45 27.48 3.93
N PHE A 72 7.88 28.12 2.85
CA PHE A 72 7.79 27.63 1.47
C PHE A 72 9.17 27.65 0.79
N PRO A 73 10.11 26.80 1.24
CA PRO A 73 11.48 26.83 0.76
C PRO A 73 11.58 26.45 -0.72
N GLY A 74 12.60 26.97 -1.41
CA GLY A 74 12.93 26.61 -2.80
C GLY A 74 12.87 27.79 -3.77
N SER A 75 13.37 27.58 -4.99
CA SER A 75 13.14 28.52 -6.10
C SER A 75 11.66 28.56 -6.47
N ASN A 76 11.20 29.58 -7.21
CA ASN A 76 9.80 29.63 -7.67
C ASN A 76 9.37 28.40 -8.50
N SER A 77 10.33 27.68 -9.09
CA SER A 77 10.13 26.42 -9.82
C SER A 77 10.14 25.16 -8.95
N ALA A 78 10.55 25.26 -7.68
CA ALA A 78 10.53 24.13 -6.76
C ALA A 78 9.09 23.79 -6.34
N GLU A 79 8.77 22.51 -6.22
CA GLU A 79 7.41 22.07 -5.84
C GLU A 79 6.95 22.60 -4.47
N THR A 80 7.90 22.87 -3.58
CA THR A 80 7.67 23.43 -2.24
C THR A 80 7.52 24.96 -2.23
N SER A 81 7.66 25.61 -3.39
CA SER A 81 7.55 27.05 -3.51
C SER A 81 6.12 27.53 -3.32
N LEU A 82 5.99 28.75 -2.81
CA LEU A 82 4.69 29.35 -2.52
C LEU A 82 3.77 29.44 -3.77
N PRO A 83 4.23 29.88 -4.95
CA PRO A 83 3.37 29.98 -6.13
C PRO A 83 2.78 28.63 -6.56
N LEU A 84 3.59 27.57 -6.56
CA LEU A 84 3.13 26.23 -6.95
C LEU A 84 2.22 25.59 -5.91
N GLN A 85 2.48 25.82 -4.63
CA GLN A 85 1.61 25.38 -3.54
C GLN A 85 0.25 26.09 -3.57
N LEU A 86 0.23 27.41 -3.86
CA LEU A 86 -1.01 28.16 -4.09
C LEU A 86 -1.77 27.63 -5.30
N LEU A 87 -1.09 27.32 -6.42
CA LEU A 87 -1.72 26.77 -7.61
C LEU A 87 -2.35 25.39 -7.34
N ARG A 88 -1.60 24.45 -6.76
CA ARG A 88 -2.12 23.12 -6.42
C ARG A 88 -3.34 23.20 -5.49
N ARG A 89 -3.26 24.08 -4.50
CA ARG A 89 -4.36 24.24 -3.54
C ARG A 89 -5.56 24.93 -4.16
N TRP A 90 -5.35 25.90 -5.06
CA TRP A 90 -6.40 26.49 -5.88
C TRP A 90 -7.11 25.41 -6.72
N ASP A 91 -6.37 24.56 -7.43
CA ASP A 91 -6.94 23.47 -8.23
C ASP A 91 -7.84 22.56 -7.39
N ALA A 92 -7.34 22.08 -6.26
CA ALA A 92 -8.07 21.21 -5.34
C ALA A 92 -9.33 21.90 -4.75
N GLU A 93 -9.26 23.19 -4.43
CA GLU A 93 -10.44 23.91 -3.92
C GLU A 93 -11.49 24.11 -5.01
N GLN A 94 -11.08 24.51 -6.22
CA GLN A 94 -12.02 24.69 -7.33
C GLN A 94 -12.69 23.36 -7.70
N MET A 95 -11.94 22.27 -7.76
CA MET A 95 -12.53 20.94 -7.97
C MET A 95 -13.45 20.53 -6.82
N GLY A 96 -13.11 20.85 -5.58
CA GLY A 96 -14.01 20.63 -4.43
C GLY A 96 -15.30 21.46 -4.47
N ARG A 97 -15.27 22.67 -5.08
CA ARG A 97 -16.48 23.48 -5.32
C ARG A 97 -17.34 22.87 -6.40
N VAL A 98 -16.74 22.52 -7.54
CA VAL A 98 -17.43 21.85 -8.64
C VAL A 98 -18.05 20.54 -8.14
N ALA A 99 -17.31 19.75 -7.35
CA ALA A 99 -17.83 18.53 -6.74
C ALA A 99 -19.11 18.76 -5.93
N LYS A 100 -19.15 19.78 -5.08
CA LYS A 100 -20.33 20.10 -4.25
C LYS A 100 -21.54 20.49 -5.09
N GLU A 101 -21.32 21.25 -6.15
CA GLU A 101 -22.39 21.64 -7.08
C GLU A 101 -22.89 20.43 -7.89
N TRP A 102 -21.99 19.47 -8.17
CA TRP A 102 -22.25 18.34 -9.04
C TRP A 102 -22.92 17.12 -8.38
N HIS A 103 -23.20 17.13 -7.06
CA HIS A 103 -23.72 15.96 -6.33
C HIS A 103 -25.07 15.40 -6.82
N ASN A 104 -25.77 16.07 -7.75
CA ASN A 104 -27.10 15.69 -8.25
C ASN A 104 -27.14 15.22 -9.72
N GLY A 105 -25.99 15.11 -10.39
CA GLY A 105 -25.93 14.77 -11.82
C GLY A 105 -26.13 13.27 -12.15
N LYS A 106 -26.52 12.98 -13.40
CA LYS A 106 -26.68 11.61 -13.94
C LYS A 106 -25.40 11.21 -14.66
N ALA A 107 -24.86 10.04 -14.32
CA ALA A 107 -23.61 9.51 -14.86
C ALA A 107 -23.61 9.37 -16.40
N ASP A 108 -23.02 10.32 -17.12
CA ASP A 108 -22.78 10.24 -18.56
C ASP A 108 -21.45 10.87 -18.99
N GLY A 109 -20.88 10.44 -20.13
CA GLY A 109 -19.56 10.90 -20.57
C GLY A 109 -19.47 12.40 -20.91
N GLU A 110 -20.59 13.05 -21.24
CA GLU A 110 -20.65 14.49 -21.49
C GLU A 110 -20.57 15.28 -20.18
N GLU A 111 -21.02 14.68 -19.09
CA GLU A 111 -20.96 15.20 -17.74
C GLU A 111 -19.53 15.52 -17.29
N ALA A 112 -18.55 14.66 -17.62
CA ALA A 112 -17.13 14.94 -17.34
C ALA A 112 -16.60 16.16 -18.09
N VAL A 113 -17.10 16.41 -19.31
CA VAL A 113 -16.74 17.60 -20.08
C VAL A 113 -17.33 18.85 -19.43
N GLU A 114 -18.58 18.79 -18.98
CA GLU A 114 -19.22 19.93 -18.30
C GLU A 114 -18.59 20.22 -16.93
N VAL A 115 -18.16 19.21 -16.18
CA VAL A 115 -17.33 19.39 -14.97
C VAL A 115 -16.03 20.16 -15.32
N LEU A 116 -15.37 19.81 -16.42
CA LEU A 116 -14.19 20.51 -16.90
C LEU A 116 -14.49 21.93 -17.41
N VAL A 117 -15.68 22.15 -18.00
CA VAL A 117 -16.15 23.49 -18.38
C VAL A 117 -16.31 24.37 -17.14
N GLU A 118 -16.98 23.89 -16.09
CA GLU A 118 -17.11 24.64 -14.83
C GLU A 118 -15.75 24.92 -14.21
N ARG A 119 -14.83 23.94 -14.21
CA ARG A 119 -13.46 24.16 -13.76
C ARG A 119 -12.75 25.21 -14.61
N LEU A 120 -12.94 25.24 -15.93
CA LEU A 120 -12.35 26.24 -16.83
C LEU A 120 -12.86 27.65 -16.52
N LYS A 121 -14.14 27.82 -16.14
CA LYS A 121 -14.68 29.13 -15.69
C LYS A 121 -13.94 29.66 -14.46
N ALA A 122 -13.55 28.78 -13.53
CA ALA A 122 -12.73 29.17 -12.39
C ALA A 122 -11.31 29.60 -12.81
N SER A 123 -10.75 29.04 -13.89
CA SER A 123 -9.47 29.50 -14.44
C SER A 123 -9.57 30.90 -15.07
N GLU A 124 -10.72 31.28 -15.63
CA GLU A 124 -10.93 32.62 -16.20
C GLU A 124 -10.77 33.73 -15.15
N ALA A 125 -11.25 33.50 -13.93
CA ALA A 125 -11.11 34.45 -12.82
C ALA A 125 -9.65 34.76 -12.44
N VAL A 126 -8.71 33.86 -12.78
CA VAL A 126 -7.28 34.00 -12.48
C VAL A 126 -6.42 34.04 -13.75
N ARG A 127 -7.02 34.24 -14.94
CA ARG A 127 -6.34 34.13 -16.24
C ARG A 127 -5.07 34.98 -16.34
N HIS A 128 -5.11 36.21 -15.82
CA HIS A 128 -4.00 37.16 -15.84
C HIS A 128 -2.84 36.76 -14.93
N HIS A 129 -3.07 35.81 -14.02
CA HIS A 129 -2.09 35.35 -13.04
C HIS A 129 -1.65 33.89 -13.27
N LEU A 130 -2.26 33.15 -14.20
CA LEU A 130 -1.94 31.74 -14.46
C LEU A 130 -0.64 31.55 -15.26
N LEU A 131 -0.27 32.51 -16.12
CA LEU A 131 0.92 32.38 -16.96
C LEU A 131 2.21 32.28 -16.13
N GLU A 132 2.28 33.01 -15.02
CA GLU A 132 3.44 33.02 -14.13
C GLU A 132 3.71 31.66 -13.47
N PRO A 133 2.78 31.04 -12.70
CA PRO A 133 3.02 29.72 -12.14
C PRO A 133 3.11 28.63 -13.22
N PHE A 134 2.52 28.82 -14.40
CA PHE A 134 2.74 27.90 -15.53
C PHE A 134 4.17 27.97 -16.05
N SER A 135 4.76 29.16 -16.09
CA SER A 135 6.18 29.33 -16.41
C SER A 135 7.06 28.65 -15.36
N TYR A 136 6.69 28.70 -14.08
CA TYR A 136 7.43 28.02 -13.01
C TYR A 136 7.31 26.49 -13.08
N LEU A 137 6.12 25.95 -13.37
CA LEU A 137 5.93 24.52 -13.61
C LEU A 137 6.75 24.03 -14.81
N SER A 138 6.83 24.84 -15.87
CA SER A 138 7.56 24.49 -17.09
C SER A 138 9.02 24.92 -17.12
N ALA A 139 9.52 25.58 -16.07
CA ALA A 139 10.90 26.06 -15.97
C ALA A 139 11.92 24.91 -15.87
N SER A 140 11.48 23.70 -15.52
CA SER A 140 12.33 22.53 -15.63
C SER A 140 12.72 22.31 -17.10
N SER A 141 14.01 22.08 -17.37
CA SER A 141 14.43 21.71 -18.71
C SER A 141 13.92 20.31 -19.04
N PHE A 142 13.44 20.10 -20.26
CA PHE A 142 13.03 18.77 -20.70
C PHE A 142 14.21 17.80 -20.54
N PRO A 143 14.07 16.70 -19.78
CA PRO A 143 15.21 15.87 -19.34
C PRO A 143 15.90 15.14 -20.50
N ILE A 144 15.24 15.02 -21.64
CA ILE A 144 15.77 14.40 -22.85
C ILE A 144 16.08 15.50 -23.87
N PRO A 145 17.34 15.69 -24.32
CA PRO A 145 17.62 16.66 -25.36
C PRO A 145 16.79 16.27 -26.60
N LEU A 146 15.99 17.18 -27.14
CA LEU A 146 15.09 16.90 -28.28
C LEU A 146 15.83 16.33 -29.50
N ARG A 147 17.14 16.62 -29.62
CA ARG A 147 18.03 16.02 -30.61
C ARG A 147 18.17 14.49 -30.48
N ALA A 148 17.95 13.93 -29.30
CA ALA A 148 17.96 12.49 -29.07
C ALA A 148 16.62 11.82 -29.41
N ILE A 149 15.52 12.57 -29.48
CA ILE A 149 14.18 12.04 -29.79
C ILE A 149 13.83 12.24 -31.28
N LEU A 150 14.24 13.36 -31.86
CA LEU A 150 13.96 13.66 -33.27
C LEU A 150 14.83 12.81 -34.19
N PRO A 151 14.28 12.31 -35.32
CA PRO A 151 15.07 11.70 -36.37
C PRO A 151 16.22 12.63 -36.77
N LEU A 152 17.43 12.08 -36.92
CA LEU A 152 18.65 12.81 -37.27
C LEU A 152 18.47 13.92 -38.35
N PRO A 153 17.74 13.69 -39.46
CA PRO A 153 17.55 14.74 -40.47
C PRO A 153 16.69 15.93 -39.99
N ILE A 154 15.73 15.70 -39.09
CA ILE A 154 14.89 16.77 -38.52
C ILE A 154 15.67 17.53 -37.44
N ALA A 155 16.45 16.80 -36.62
CA ALA A 155 17.28 17.38 -35.58
C ALA A 155 18.38 18.32 -36.14
N LEU A 156 18.87 18.06 -37.35
CA LEU A 156 19.87 18.88 -38.03
C LEU A 156 19.28 20.09 -38.79
N ALA A 157 18.01 20.01 -39.22
CA ALA A 157 17.39 21.04 -40.05
C ALA A 157 16.73 22.18 -39.24
N LEU A 158 16.41 21.96 -37.97
CA LEU A 158 15.70 22.94 -37.14
C LEU A 158 16.64 23.62 -36.13
N PRO A 159 16.73 24.97 -36.11
CA PRO A 159 17.40 25.69 -35.03
C PRO A 159 16.54 25.62 -33.76
N LEU A 160 16.68 24.52 -33.02
CA LEU A 160 16.00 24.34 -31.73
C LEU A 160 16.69 25.22 -30.66
N PRO A 161 15.93 25.96 -29.83
CA PRO A 161 16.49 26.72 -28.72
C PRO A 161 17.20 25.78 -27.72
N SER A 162 18.19 26.30 -27.00
CA SER A 162 19.03 25.54 -26.06
C SER A 162 18.27 24.90 -24.90
N SER A 163 17.08 25.40 -24.57
CA SER A 163 16.12 24.75 -23.69
C SER A 163 14.70 25.03 -24.17
N ILE A 164 13.89 23.99 -24.31
CA ILE A 164 12.44 24.12 -24.44
C ILE A 164 11.86 23.97 -23.03
N PRO A 165 10.96 24.86 -22.60
CA PRO A 165 10.22 24.69 -21.35
C PRO A 165 9.57 23.31 -21.32
N ASN A 166 9.67 22.60 -20.20
CA ASN A 166 9.08 21.27 -20.08
C ASN A 166 7.56 21.39 -19.91
N PRO A 167 6.73 20.97 -20.89
CA PRO A 167 5.28 21.05 -20.74
C PRO A 167 4.73 19.95 -19.83
N LEU A 168 5.53 18.94 -19.48
CA LEU A 168 5.04 17.73 -18.79
C LEU A 168 4.39 18.02 -17.44
N PRO A 169 4.92 18.92 -16.57
CA PRO A 169 4.26 19.24 -15.31
C PRO A 169 2.87 19.88 -15.51
N LEU A 170 2.66 20.63 -16.60
CA LEU A 170 1.35 21.20 -16.94
C LEU A 170 0.39 20.12 -17.44
N VAL A 171 0.88 19.19 -18.26
CA VAL A 171 0.09 18.04 -18.72
C VAL A 171 -0.30 17.14 -17.55
N ASN A 172 0.61 16.89 -16.60
CA ASN A 172 0.32 16.13 -15.38
C ASN A 172 -0.79 16.81 -14.56
N ARG A 173 -0.69 18.13 -14.35
CA ARG A 173 -1.75 18.92 -13.69
C ARG A 173 -3.10 18.77 -14.39
N ALA A 174 -3.14 18.90 -15.72
CA ALA A 174 -4.37 18.74 -16.49
C ALA A 174 -4.94 17.32 -16.41
N ALA A 175 -4.07 16.30 -16.36
CA ALA A 175 -4.48 14.91 -16.17
C ALA A 175 -5.13 14.67 -14.80
N GLN A 176 -4.57 15.24 -13.72
CA GLN A 176 -5.16 15.17 -12.38
C GLN A 176 -6.56 15.80 -12.34
N ILE A 177 -6.73 16.98 -12.96
CA ILE A 177 -8.03 17.66 -13.06
C ILE A 177 -9.03 16.82 -13.88
N ALA A 178 -8.60 16.24 -15.00
CA ALA A 178 -9.44 15.37 -15.83
C ALA A 178 -9.83 14.08 -15.10
N ASP A 179 -8.94 13.50 -14.32
CA ASP A 179 -9.19 12.31 -13.50
C ASP A 179 -10.23 12.58 -12.42
N GLU A 180 -10.10 13.70 -11.70
CA GLU A 180 -11.09 14.15 -10.73
C GLU A 180 -12.44 14.44 -11.40
N ALA A 181 -12.43 15.06 -12.58
CA ALA A 181 -13.67 15.31 -13.33
C ALA A 181 -14.38 14.01 -13.74
N CYS A 182 -13.65 13.01 -14.21
CA CYS A 182 -14.21 11.69 -14.52
C CYS A 182 -14.80 11.02 -13.26
N SER A 183 -14.13 11.16 -12.12
CA SER A 183 -14.59 10.63 -10.83
C SER A 183 -15.91 11.26 -10.39
N LEU A 184 -16.01 12.60 -10.47
CA LEU A 184 -17.21 13.35 -10.09
C LEU A 184 -18.40 13.05 -10.99
N ALA A 185 -18.16 12.96 -12.30
CA ALA A 185 -19.16 12.61 -13.30
C ALA A 185 -19.54 11.11 -13.27
N ARG A 186 -18.92 10.31 -12.40
CA ARG A 186 -19.10 8.85 -12.32
C ARG A 186 -18.98 8.18 -13.70
N VAL A 187 -18.21 8.79 -14.59
CA VAL A 187 -18.05 8.35 -15.97
C VAL A 187 -17.16 7.14 -15.95
N ASP A 188 -17.79 6.01 -16.24
CA ASP A 188 -17.15 4.77 -16.64
C ASP A 188 -16.05 4.33 -15.66
N THR A 189 -16.47 3.66 -14.59
CA THR A 189 -15.57 2.95 -13.67
C THR A 189 -14.98 1.69 -14.30
N SER A 190 -15.25 1.40 -15.59
CA SER A 190 -14.57 0.34 -16.31
C SER A 190 -13.10 0.73 -16.54
N PHE A 191 -12.20 -0.20 -16.26
CA PHE A 191 -10.76 0.00 -16.42
C PHE A 191 -10.28 -0.72 -17.68
N GLY A 192 -9.44 -0.06 -18.47
CA GLY A 192 -8.89 -0.61 -19.72
C GLY A 192 -8.23 0.47 -20.59
N PRO A 193 -7.73 0.11 -21.79
CA PRO A 193 -7.12 1.07 -22.72
C PRO A 193 -8.04 2.24 -23.05
N GLU A 194 -9.36 2.01 -23.14
CA GLU A 194 -10.37 3.04 -23.41
C GLU A 194 -10.49 4.05 -22.27
N TRP A 195 -10.38 3.60 -21.02
CA TRP A 195 -10.37 4.46 -19.83
C TRP A 195 -9.15 5.40 -19.84
N TYR A 196 -7.95 4.86 -20.13
CA TYR A 196 -6.73 5.66 -20.26
C TYR A 196 -6.85 6.64 -21.44
N ALA A 197 -7.32 6.18 -22.59
CA ALA A 197 -7.49 7.00 -23.78
C ALA A 197 -8.48 8.15 -23.53
N ARG A 198 -9.57 7.90 -22.81
CA ARG A 198 -10.57 8.92 -22.45
C ARG A 198 -9.98 9.97 -21.52
N ARG A 199 -9.33 9.56 -20.43
CA ARG A 199 -8.69 10.49 -19.47
C ARG A 199 -7.60 11.33 -20.11
N MET A 200 -6.73 10.71 -20.91
CA MET A 200 -5.70 11.44 -21.65
C MET A 200 -6.30 12.42 -22.66
N ARG A 201 -7.41 12.07 -23.32
CA ARG A 201 -8.12 12.96 -24.22
C ARG A 201 -8.72 14.15 -23.47
N LEU A 202 -9.39 13.91 -22.35
CA LEU A 202 -9.97 14.96 -21.51
C LEU A 202 -8.89 15.88 -20.92
N ALA A 203 -7.77 15.31 -20.47
CA ALA A 203 -6.60 16.05 -20.01
C ALA A 203 -6.03 16.95 -21.12
N ALA A 204 -5.85 16.40 -22.33
CA ALA A 204 -5.38 17.15 -23.48
C ALA A 204 -6.37 18.25 -23.91
N ALA A 205 -7.67 17.96 -23.89
CA ALA A 205 -8.73 18.91 -24.21
C ALA A 205 -8.76 20.07 -23.20
N PHE A 206 -8.70 19.75 -21.91
CA PHE A 206 -8.64 20.74 -20.83
C PHE A 206 -7.39 21.60 -20.91
N PHE A 207 -6.21 20.97 -21.08
CA PHE A 207 -4.96 21.69 -21.26
C PHE A 207 -4.99 22.63 -22.48
N ALA A 208 -5.48 22.15 -23.63
CA ALA A 208 -5.60 22.97 -24.83
C ALA A 208 -6.55 24.16 -24.64
N ALA A 209 -7.68 23.94 -23.96
CA ALA A 209 -8.64 25.00 -23.66
C ALA A 209 -8.10 26.03 -22.67
N GLU A 210 -7.36 25.60 -21.64
CA GLU A 210 -6.74 26.52 -20.67
C GLU A 210 -5.61 27.32 -21.32
N VAL A 211 -4.79 26.71 -22.17
CA VAL A 211 -3.79 27.44 -22.96
C VAL A 211 -4.45 28.43 -23.93
N HIS A 212 -5.55 28.04 -24.57
CA HIS A 212 -6.33 28.94 -25.43
C HIS A 212 -6.83 30.14 -24.62
N LEU A 213 -7.36 29.92 -23.41
CA LEU A 213 -7.85 30.96 -22.48
C LEU A 213 -6.78 31.98 -22.09
N LEU A 214 -5.51 31.59 -22.06
CA LEU A 214 -4.39 32.49 -21.77
C LEU A 214 -4.02 33.39 -22.96
N ALA A 215 -4.54 33.11 -24.16
CA ALA A 215 -4.29 33.97 -25.32
C ALA A 215 -5.01 35.32 -25.13
N PRO A 216 -4.36 36.48 -25.36
CA PRO A 216 -4.94 37.80 -25.11
C PRO A 216 -6.25 38.09 -25.86
N SER A 217 -6.45 37.42 -27.00
CA SER A 217 -7.63 37.57 -27.86
C SER A 217 -8.73 36.53 -27.62
N SER A 218 -8.52 35.60 -26.69
CA SER A 218 -9.49 34.54 -26.41
C SER A 218 -10.51 35.00 -25.37
N ASP A 219 -11.71 34.42 -25.43
CA ASP A 219 -12.71 34.51 -24.38
C ASP A 219 -13.05 33.11 -23.85
N LEU A 220 -13.76 33.08 -22.72
CA LEU A 220 -14.20 31.84 -22.08
C LEU A 220 -15.07 30.99 -23.02
N ALA A 221 -15.94 31.61 -23.82
CA ALA A 221 -16.82 30.90 -24.75
C ALA A 221 -16.04 30.15 -25.84
N ALA A 222 -15.04 30.78 -26.44
CA ALA A 222 -14.17 30.17 -27.43
C ALA A 222 -13.34 29.04 -26.81
N SER A 223 -12.79 29.23 -25.62
CA SER A 223 -12.02 28.19 -24.91
C SER A 223 -12.89 26.99 -24.51
N THR A 224 -14.13 27.22 -24.07
CA THR A 224 -15.12 26.16 -23.84
C THR A 224 -15.45 25.40 -25.13
N ASN A 225 -15.55 26.08 -26.27
CA ASN A 225 -15.75 25.43 -27.56
C ASN A 225 -14.54 24.56 -27.97
N VAL A 226 -13.31 25.01 -27.68
CA VAL A 226 -12.10 24.20 -27.87
C VAL A 226 -12.15 22.94 -27.00
N LEU A 227 -12.48 23.09 -25.71
CA LEU A 227 -12.63 21.97 -24.77
C LEU A 227 -13.62 20.93 -25.30
N ARG A 228 -14.85 21.35 -25.62
CA ARG A 228 -15.90 20.44 -26.10
C ARG A 228 -15.53 19.75 -27.41
N ARG A 229 -14.88 20.47 -28.33
CA ARG A 229 -14.47 19.90 -29.63
C ARG A 229 -13.33 18.90 -29.50
N VAL A 230 -12.34 19.16 -28.65
CA VAL A 230 -11.20 18.24 -28.45
C VAL A 230 -11.60 17.05 -27.56
N ALA A 231 -12.51 17.26 -26.60
CA ALA A 231 -13.04 16.19 -25.75
C ALA A 231 -14.01 15.27 -26.48
N GLY A 232 -14.81 15.81 -27.41
CA GLY A 232 -15.76 15.05 -28.22
C GLY A 232 -15.08 13.97 -29.07
N ASN A 233 -15.84 12.94 -29.45
CA ASN A 233 -15.34 11.79 -30.24
C ASN A 233 -14.86 12.13 -31.67
N GLY A 234 -14.73 13.42 -32.02
CA GLY A 234 -14.12 13.86 -33.26
C GLY A 234 -12.60 13.73 -33.20
N SER A 235 -11.97 13.33 -34.31
CA SER A 235 -10.51 13.41 -34.47
C SER A 235 -10.00 14.77 -33.99
N LEU A 236 -8.97 14.77 -33.14
CA LEU A 236 -8.32 15.95 -32.55
C LEU A 236 -7.94 17.00 -33.61
N LEU A 237 -7.70 16.56 -34.86
CA LEU A 237 -7.40 17.40 -36.03
C LEU A 237 -8.62 18.17 -36.57
N GLY A 238 -9.84 17.62 -36.47
CA GLY A 238 -11.06 18.30 -36.91
C GLY A 238 -11.48 19.48 -36.00
N ALA A 239 -11.07 19.44 -34.73
CA ALA A 239 -11.39 20.47 -33.73
C ALA A 239 -10.65 21.80 -33.97
N PHE A 240 -9.35 21.75 -34.28
CA PHE A 240 -8.52 22.94 -34.53
C PHE A 240 -8.89 23.66 -35.82
N ASP A 241 -9.24 22.91 -36.86
CA ASP A 241 -9.57 23.44 -38.19
C ASP A 241 -10.87 24.28 -38.20
N GLY A 242 -11.76 24.04 -37.23
CA GLY A 242 -13.00 24.79 -37.05
C GLY A 242 -12.87 26.04 -36.16
N ALA A 243 -11.84 26.16 -35.30
CA ALA A 243 -11.64 27.31 -34.42
C ALA A 243 -10.98 28.48 -35.17
N ALA A 244 -10.11 28.17 -36.14
CA ALA A 244 -9.52 29.16 -37.05
C ALA A 244 -10.54 29.77 -38.02
N ARG A 245 -11.68 29.10 -38.26
CA ARG A 245 -12.73 29.57 -39.20
C ARG A 245 -13.80 30.44 -38.53
N SER A 246 -13.99 30.37 -37.20
CA SER A 246 -15.05 31.11 -36.50
C SER A 246 -14.74 32.58 -36.21
N SER A 247 -13.52 33.05 -36.46
CA SER A 247 -13.11 34.45 -36.26
C SER A 247 -13.39 35.38 -37.46
N SER A 248 -14.06 34.89 -38.51
CA SER A 248 -14.19 35.65 -39.78
C SER A 248 -15.62 35.81 -40.34
N THR A 249 -16.68 35.59 -39.57
CA THR A 249 -18.06 35.82 -40.05
C THR A 249 -18.93 36.61 -39.07
N SER A 250 -18.72 37.92 -38.99
CA SER A 250 -19.77 38.90 -38.66
C SER A 250 -20.24 39.58 -39.95
N SER A 251 -21.09 38.89 -40.71
CA SER A 251 -21.77 39.47 -41.87
C SER A 251 -22.98 40.28 -41.38
N VAL A 252 -22.80 41.60 -41.26
CA VAL A 252 -23.90 42.55 -41.06
C VAL A 252 -24.54 42.83 -42.42
N ARG A 253 -25.82 42.50 -42.55
CA ARG A 253 -26.71 42.83 -43.68
C ARG A 253 -26.81 44.35 -43.87
N PRO A 254 -26.74 44.89 -45.10
CA PRO A 254 -27.01 46.30 -45.34
C PRO A 254 -28.51 46.53 -45.58
N ALA A 255 -29.10 47.46 -44.82
CA ALA A 255 -30.38 48.08 -45.13
C ALA A 255 -30.11 49.45 -45.78
N SER A 256 -30.86 49.72 -46.85
CA SER A 256 -30.75 50.86 -47.74
C SER A 256 -31.41 52.15 -47.21
N ARG A 257 -30.86 53.30 -47.68
CA ARG A 257 -31.42 54.69 -47.76
C ARG A 257 -31.13 55.64 -46.57
N PRO A 258 -31.27 56.98 -46.76
CA PRO A 258 -30.60 57.84 -47.74
C PRO A 258 -29.96 59.08 -47.07
N TRP A 259 -29.32 59.93 -47.88
CA TRP A 259 -28.57 61.16 -47.54
C TRP A 259 -29.34 62.17 -46.67
N PRO A 260 -28.62 63.04 -45.93
CA PRO A 260 -28.45 64.40 -46.45
C PRO A 260 -27.06 65.04 -46.29
N THR A 261 -26.92 66.08 -47.09
CA THR A 261 -25.87 67.08 -47.33
C THR A 261 -25.38 67.91 -46.13
N ALA A 262 -24.22 68.54 -46.37
CA ALA A 262 -23.62 69.73 -45.72
C ALA A 262 -22.90 69.45 -44.37
N THR A 263 -21.76 70.02 -44.01
CA THR A 263 -21.03 71.22 -44.47
C THR A 263 -19.59 71.13 -43.94
N GLN A 264 -18.61 71.65 -44.69
CA GLN A 264 -17.28 72.10 -44.20
C GLN A 264 -17.44 73.22 -43.14
N PRO A 265 -16.42 73.65 -42.34
CA PRO A 265 -14.95 73.76 -42.62
C PRO A 265 -14.08 73.12 -41.50
N GLY A 266 -12.78 72.87 -41.61
CA GLY A 266 -11.66 73.61 -42.17
C GLY A 266 -10.67 73.88 -41.01
N LEU A 267 -9.39 73.50 -41.13
CA LEU A 267 -8.21 74.18 -40.56
C LEU A 267 -6.91 73.40 -40.83
N ALA A 268 -6.06 74.03 -41.65
CA ALA A 268 -4.66 74.37 -41.38
C ALA A 268 -3.58 73.29 -41.11
N ARG A 269 -2.57 73.28 -42.02
CA ARG A 269 -1.10 73.40 -41.79
C ARG A 269 -0.43 72.30 -40.92
N GLN A 270 0.59 71.59 -41.39
CA GLN A 270 1.91 72.13 -41.73
C GLN A 270 2.72 71.20 -42.66
N LEU A 271 3.55 71.87 -43.46
CA LEU A 271 4.56 71.36 -44.40
C LEU A 271 5.79 70.82 -43.66
N HIS A 272 6.47 69.82 -44.25
CA HIS A 272 7.92 69.92 -44.42
C HIS A 272 8.40 69.24 -45.71
N THR A 273 8.98 70.11 -46.53
CA THR A 273 9.69 69.94 -47.79
C THR A 273 11.10 69.42 -47.52
N ILE A 274 11.58 68.38 -48.21
CA ILE A 274 13.02 68.20 -48.48
C ILE A 274 13.21 67.72 -49.93
N THR A 275 14.26 68.29 -50.52
CA THR A 275 14.54 68.52 -51.94
C THR A 275 15.44 67.43 -52.54
N ARG A 276 15.39 67.35 -53.88
CA ARG A 276 16.08 66.46 -54.84
C ARG A 276 17.63 66.49 -54.77
N PRO A 277 18.32 65.66 -55.58
CA PRO A 277 18.73 66.11 -56.92
C PRO A 277 18.48 65.10 -58.06
N ARG A 278 18.85 65.52 -59.26
CA ARG A 278 18.24 65.26 -60.58
C ARG A 278 19.35 64.84 -61.56
N LEU A 279 19.00 64.07 -62.62
CA LEU A 279 19.54 63.99 -64.01
C LEU A 279 20.18 62.65 -64.45
N PRO A 280 20.24 62.32 -65.78
CA PRO A 280 19.59 62.96 -66.94
C PRO A 280 18.79 62.01 -67.87
N TYR A 281 18.12 62.67 -68.82
CA TYR A 281 17.34 62.24 -69.98
C TYR A 281 17.90 61.09 -70.84
N HIS A 282 17.01 60.22 -71.34
CA HIS A 282 17.05 59.73 -72.72
C HIS A 282 15.63 59.53 -73.29
N THR A 283 15.34 60.36 -74.30
CA THR A 283 14.50 60.22 -75.50
C THR A 283 13.24 59.34 -75.52
N SER A 284 12.17 60.03 -75.87
CA SER A 284 10.80 59.65 -76.20
C SER A 284 10.68 58.73 -77.42
N VAL A 285 9.84 57.68 -77.31
CA VAL A 285 9.08 57.12 -78.42
C VAL A 285 7.63 56.97 -77.94
N GLU A 286 6.73 57.68 -78.62
CA GLU A 286 5.29 57.62 -78.42
C GLU A 286 4.75 56.22 -78.73
N ARG A 287 4.15 55.57 -77.73
CA ARG A 287 3.15 54.53 -77.95
C ARG A 287 1.90 54.89 -77.17
N SER A 288 0.83 55.15 -77.92
CA SER A 288 -0.57 55.20 -77.50
C SER A 288 -0.84 54.31 -76.29
N ARG A 289 -1.08 54.94 -75.13
CA ARG A 289 -1.59 54.27 -73.93
C ARG A 289 -3.10 54.17 -74.05
N HIS A 290 -3.58 53.01 -74.46
CA HIS A 290 -4.94 52.60 -74.13
C HIS A 290 -5.04 52.44 -72.61
N TYR A 291 -5.73 53.38 -71.95
CA TYR A 291 -6.17 53.20 -70.57
C TYR A 291 -7.27 52.12 -70.55
N ALA A 292 -6.86 50.85 -70.45
CA ALA A 292 -7.75 49.78 -70.06
C ALA A 292 -8.05 49.95 -68.56
N THR A 293 -9.18 50.59 -68.25
CA THR A 293 -9.65 50.89 -66.89
C THR A 293 -10.27 49.68 -66.16
N GLY A 294 -10.02 48.47 -66.63
CA GLY A 294 -10.39 47.23 -65.94
C GLY A 294 -9.13 46.45 -65.56
N PRO A 295 -8.94 46.07 -64.28
CA PRO A 295 -7.86 45.15 -63.93
C PRO A 295 -8.05 43.88 -64.75
N SER A 296 -7.01 43.46 -65.49
CA SER A 296 -7.09 42.21 -66.24
C SER A 296 -7.47 41.09 -65.27
N GLN A 297 -8.43 40.24 -65.63
CA GLN A 297 -8.88 39.16 -64.73
C GLN A 297 -7.70 38.27 -64.31
N ALA A 298 -6.67 38.15 -65.16
CA ALA A 298 -5.41 37.50 -64.83
C ALA A 298 -4.68 38.15 -63.63
N SER A 299 -4.69 39.49 -63.51
CA SER A 299 -4.07 40.20 -62.39
C SER A 299 -4.88 40.06 -61.10
N VAL A 300 -6.21 39.99 -61.18
CA VAL A 300 -7.06 39.73 -60.00
C VAL A 300 -6.82 38.30 -59.51
N VAL A 301 -6.85 37.32 -60.43
CA VAL A 301 -6.62 35.91 -60.09
C VAL A 301 -5.20 35.69 -59.54
N SER A 302 -4.16 36.33 -60.08
CA SER A 302 -2.79 36.18 -59.57
C SER A 302 -2.62 36.76 -58.16
N THR A 303 -3.33 37.85 -57.84
CA THR A 303 -3.24 38.51 -56.53
C THR A 303 -3.89 37.67 -55.43
N PHE A 304 -4.93 36.88 -55.75
CA PHE A 304 -5.56 35.95 -54.81
C PHE A 304 -4.94 34.55 -54.79
N ALA A 305 -4.47 34.04 -55.94
CA ALA A 305 -3.96 32.68 -56.06
C ALA A 305 -2.64 32.49 -55.29
N SER A 306 -1.74 33.48 -55.28
CA SER A 306 -0.44 33.36 -54.62
C SER A 306 -0.55 33.26 -53.07
N PRO A 307 -1.28 34.16 -52.38
CA PRO A 307 -1.53 34.03 -50.94
C PRO A 307 -2.31 32.76 -50.58
N PHE A 308 -3.27 32.36 -51.42
CA PHE A 308 -4.05 31.14 -51.20
C PHE A 308 -3.18 29.87 -51.31
N LEU A 309 -2.30 29.78 -52.33
CA LEU A 309 -1.34 28.68 -52.46
C LEU A 309 -0.33 28.65 -51.30
N GLN A 310 0.10 29.83 -50.81
CA GLN A 310 0.93 29.92 -49.61
C GLN A 310 0.18 29.41 -48.37
N PHE A 311 -1.08 29.79 -48.18
CA PHE A 311 -1.93 29.29 -47.10
C PHE A 311 -2.14 27.77 -47.16
N VAL A 312 -2.44 27.22 -48.33
CA VAL A 312 -2.60 25.75 -48.50
C VAL A 312 -1.27 25.03 -48.22
N ARG A 313 -0.13 25.59 -48.63
CA ARG A 313 1.19 25.03 -48.34
C ARG A 313 1.55 25.09 -46.85
N THR A 314 1.26 26.20 -46.17
CA THR A 314 1.50 26.31 -44.73
C THR A 314 0.58 25.38 -43.95
N LEU A 315 -0.70 25.30 -44.32
CA LEU A 315 -1.65 24.37 -43.71
C LEU A 315 -1.22 22.91 -43.93
N SER A 316 -0.78 22.55 -45.14
CA SER A 316 -0.22 21.23 -45.45
C SER A 316 1.06 20.92 -44.66
N ALA A 317 1.93 21.92 -44.45
CA ALA A 317 3.13 21.76 -43.63
C ALA A 317 2.78 21.53 -42.16
N ILE A 318 1.86 22.34 -41.60
CA ILE A 318 1.37 22.18 -40.23
C ILE A 318 0.71 20.82 -40.04
N ALA A 319 -0.18 20.41 -40.96
CA ALA A 319 -0.85 19.11 -40.89
C ALA A 319 0.16 17.94 -40.91
N ARG A 320 1.18 18.00 -41.77
CA ARG A 320 2.24 16.96 -41.79
C ARG A 320 3.06 16.94 -40.51
N ILE A 321 3.36 18.10 -39.93
CA ILE A 321 4.05 18.19 -38.63
C ILE A 321 3.17 17.58 -37.55
N LEU A 322 1.88 17.92 -37.47
CA LEU A 322 0.95 17.39 -36.47
C LEU A 322 0.73 15.88 -36.60
N VAL A 323 0.57 15.37 -37.81
CA VAL A 323 0.44 13.92 -38.06
C VAL A 323 1.75 13.21 -37.72
N GLY A 324 2.89 13.78 -38.12
CA GLY A 324 4.22 13.25 -37.80
C GLY A 324 4.50 13.21 -36.30
N THR A 325 4.16 14.28 -35.57
CA THR A 325 4.34 14.33 -34.11
C THR A 325 3.36 13.41 -33.39
N ALA A 326 2.10 13.33 -33.83
CA ALA A 326 1.12 12.39 -33.26
C ALA A 326 1.52 10.93 -33.47
N LEU A 327 2.01 10.57 -34.66
CA LEU A 327 2.51 9.22 -34.94
C LEU A 327 3.76 8.92 -34.12
N THR A 328 4.71 9.86 -34.03
CA THR A 328 5.92 9.71 -33.22
C THR A 328 5.56 9.52 -31.74
N PHE A 329 4.60 10.30 -31.24
CA PHE A 329 4.10 10.17 -29.87
C PHE A 329 3.42 8.83 -29.64
N ALA A 330 2.57 8.37 -30.58
CA ALA A 330 1.92 7.06 -30.49
C ALA A 330 2.93 5.91 -30.46
N LEU A 331 3.95 5.94 -31.33
CA LEU A 331 5.03 4.96 -31.36
C LEU A 331 5.88 5.00 -30.07
N LEU A 332 6.20 6.19 -29.58
CA LEU A 332 6.93 6.37 -28.33
C LEU A 332 6.13 5.83 -27.14
N CYS A 333 4.85 6.18 -27.02
CA CYS A 333 3.97 5.68 -25.96
C CYS A 333 3.80 4.16 -26.03
N GLY A 334 3.59 3.59 -27.23
CA GLY A 334 3.50 2.15 -27.41
C GLY A 334 4.80 1.42 -27.05
N GLY A 335 5.95 1.98 -27.44
CA GLY A 335 7.27 1.44 -27.10
C GLY A 335 7.57 1.51 -25.61
N ILE A 336 7.22 2.62 -24.93
CA ILE A 336 7.34 2.74 -23.48
C ILE A 336 6.40 1.75 -22.77
N TYR A 337 5.16 1.61 -23.24
CA TYR A 337 4.18 0.70 -22.67
C TYR A 337 4.66 -0.76 -22.74
N GLU A 338 5.04 -1.26 -23.92
CA GLU A 338 5.56 -2.61 -24.05
C GLU A 338 6.91 -2.75 -23.32
N GLY A 339 7.77 -1.73 -23.38
CA GLY A 339 9.06 -1.71 -22.69
C GLY A 339 8.92 -1.88 -21.17
N ALA A 340 7.94 -1.20 -20.55
CA ALA A 340 7.63 -1.35 -19.13
C ALA A 340 7.20 -2.80 -18.81
N HIS A 341 6.36 -3.36 -19.66
CA HIS A 341 5.92 -4.75 -19.55
C HIS A 341 7.08 -5.76 -19.69
N GLN A 342 7.96 -5.58 -20.68
CA GLN A 342 9.14 -6.43 -20.87
C GLN A 342 10.15 -6.30 -19.72
N TYR A 343 10.33 -5.08 -19.19
CA TYR A 343 11.14 -4.86 -18.00
C TYR A 343 10.59 -5.64 -16.80
N VAL A 344 9.27 -5.61 -16.58
CA VAL A 344 8.65 -6.37 -15.49
C VAL A 344 8.85 -7.87 -15.68
N GLU A 345 8.66 -8.39 -16.89
CA GLU A 345 8.81 -9.82 -17.17
C GLU A 345 10.24 -10.33 -16.98
N HIS A 346 11.23 -9.54 -17.39
CA HIS A 346 12.62 -10.00 -17.47
C HIS A 346 13.52 -9.51 -16.35
N VAL A 347 13.17 -8.40 -15.69
CA VAL A 347 13.98 -7.77 -14.64
C VAL A 347 13.27 -7.77 -13.30
N ALA A 348 12.02 -7.30 -13.25
CA ALA A 348 11.35 -7.02 -11.99
C ALA A 348 10.72 -8.27 -11.34
N MET A 349 10.06 -9.12 -12.13
CA MET A 349 9.64 -10.46 -11.74
C MET A 349 10.89 -11.36 -11.68
N LYS A 350 11.65 -11.22 -10.60
CA LYS A 350 12.81 -12.08 -10.33
C LYS A 350 12.42 -13.53 -10.50
N ARG A 351 13.29 -14.29 -11.17
CA ARG A 351 13.12 -15.73 -11.33
C ARG A 351 13.16 -16.38 -9.96
N GLY A 352 12.01 -16.87 -9.50
CA GLY A 352 11.95 -17.74 -8.33
C GLY A 352 12.70 -19.07 -8.56
N PRO A 353 13.00 -19.80 -7.48
CA PRO A 353 13.49 -21.18 -7.56
C PRO A 353 12.68 -22.04 -8.51
N ARG A 354 13.34 -23.07 -9.03
CA ARG A 354 12.59 -24.15 -9.68
C ARG A 354 11.99 -24.97 -8.56
N SER A 355 10.66 -24.99 -8.47
CA SER A 355 9.92 -25.80 -7.48
C SER A 355 10.31 -27.29 -7.46
N ASN A 356 10.96 -27.79 -8.53
CA ASN A 356 11.42 -29.18 -8.67
C ASN A 356 12.86 -29.43 -8.17
N ASP A 357 13.48 -28.50 -7.46
CA ASP A 357 14.82 -28.77 -6.92
C ASP A 357 14.71 -29.78 -5.77
N VAL A 358 15.14 -31.01 -6.04
CA VAL A 358 15.15 -32.15 -5.08
C VAL A 358 16.01 -31.82 -3.84
N GLY A 359 16.80 -30.74 -3.90
CA GLY A 359 17.61 -30.25 -2.79
C GLY A 359 16.94 -29.30 -1.79
N ASP A 360 15.66 -28.93 -1.92
CA ASP A 360 15.00 -28.03 -0.93
C ASP A 360 14.58 -28.77 0.35
N ALA A 361 15.51 -29.52 0.96
CA ALA A 361 15.30 -30.27 2.19
C ALA A 361 14.75 -29.40 3.33
N TRP A 362 15.13 -28.12 3.32
CA TRP A 362 14.69 -27.14 4.30
C TRP A 362 13.37 -26.48 3.96
N GLY A 363 12.90 -26.52 2.70
CA GLY A 363 11.63 -25.94 2.24
C GLY A 363 11.62 -24.42 2.03
N TRP A 364 12.78 -23.76 2.05
CA TRP A 364 12.86 -22.30 1.89
C TRP A 364 12.47 -21.85 0.48
N SER A 365 12.81 -22.65 -0.51
CA SER A 365 12.48 -22.35 -1.90
C SER A 365 10.99 -22.50 -2.15
N SER A 366 10.36 -23.55 -1.59
CA SER A 366 8.92 -23.75 -1.67
C SER A 366 8.12 -22.60 -1.03
N GLU A 367 8.53 -22.15 0.16
CA GLU A 367 7.91 -20.99 0.84
C GLU A 367 8.13 -19.69 0.05
N ALA A 368 9.33 -19.48 -0.49
CA ALA A 368 9.62 -18.31 -1.30
C ALA A 368 8.86 -18.34 -2.64
N ASP A 369 8.64 -19.51 -3.22
CA ASP A 369 7.90 -19.69 -4.48
C ASP A 369 6.41 -19.37 -4.32
N GLU A 370 5.79 -19.71 -3.19
CA GLU A 370 4.42 -19.27 -2.84
C GLU A 370 4.30 -17.74 -2.85
N GLU A 371 5.38 -17.07 -2.49
CA GLU A 371 5.49 -15.62 -2.45
C GLU A 371 6.19 -15.00 -3.65
N ALA A 372 6.60 -15.79 -4.65
CA ALA A 372 7.21 -15.33 -5.91
C ALA A 372 6.20 -15.36 -7.07
N TRP A 373 6.36 -14.46 -8.04
CA TRP A 373 5.45 -14.41 -9.20
C TRP A 373 5.82 -15.45 -10.27
N GLY A 374 6.79 -16.31 -9.98
CA GLY A 374 7.37 -17.26 -10.90
C GLY A 374 8.50 -16.66 -11.75
N ARG A 375 8.92 -17.42 -12.77
CA ARG A 375 9.98 -17.02 -13.70
C ARG A 375 9.37 -16.29 -14.91
N GLY A 376 9.03 -15.02 -14.71
CA GLY A 376 8.30 -14.26 -15.72
C GLY A 376 6.90 -14.81 -15.96
N THR A 377 6.33 -14.56 -17.14
CA THR A 377 4.96 -14.96 -17.45
C THR A 377 4.89 -16.19 -18.36
N ASP A 378 3.97 -17.12 -18.08
CA ASP A 378 3.79 -18.33 -18.89
C ASP A 378 3.30 -17.97 -20.30
N ARG A 379 3.99 -18.48 -21.33
CA ARG A 379 3.64 -18.26 -22.75
C ARG A 379 2.26 -18.82 -23.11
N ARG A 380 1.77 -19.84 -22.40
CA ARG A 380 0.44 -20.45 -22.60
C ARG A 380 -0.71 -19.46 -22.32
N LEU A 381 -0.46 -18.39 -21.57
CA LEU A 381 -1.45 -17.34 -21.28
C LEU A 381 -1.75 -16.43 -22.49
N GLY A 382 -0.98 -16.56 -23.59
CA GLY A 382 -1.07 -15.66 -24.74
C GLY A 382 -0.54 -14.25 -24.44
N MET A 383 -0.59 -13.33 -25.41
CA MET A 383 -0.10 -11.96 -25.18
C MET A 383 -0.96 -11.19 -24.18
N ALA A 384 -2.29 -11.33 -24.24
CA ALA A 384 -3.22 -10.61 -23.38
C ALA A 384 -3.14 -11.07 -21.91
N GLY A 385 -3.10 -12.40 -21.67
CA GLY A 385 -3.00 -12.93 -20.31
C GLY A 385 -1.68 -12.57 -19.64
N ARG A 386 -0.57 -12.61 -20.40
CA ARG A 386 0.74 -12.12 -19.94
C ARG A 386 0.73 -10.63 -19.63
N HIS A 387 0.13 -9.80 -20.48
CA HIS A 387 -0.02 -8.37 -20.20
C HIS A 387 -0.81 -8.13 -18.92
N ALA A 388 -1.97 -8.76 -18.75
CA ALA A 388 -2.79 -8.64 -17.56
C ALA A 388 -2.00 -9.05 -16.29
N LEU A 389 -1.29 -10.18 -16.33
CA LEU A 389 -0.48 -10.63 -15.19
C LEU A 389 0.66 -9.65 -14.84
N ARG A 390 1.32 -9.09 -15.86
CA ARG A 390 2.35 -8.04 -15.68
C ARG A 390 1.75 -6.74 -15.15
N SER A 391 0.57 -6.34 -15.64
CA SER A 391 -0.17 -5.18 -15.14
C SER A 391 -0.55 -5.36 -13.68
N ALA A 392 -0.99 -6.55 -13.26
CA ALA A 392 -1.26 -6.84 -11.86
C ALA A 392 -0.01 -6.67 -10.98
N TRP A 393 1.14 -7.15 -11.45
CA TRP A 393 2.41 -6.97 -10.74
C TRP A 393 2.79 -5.50 -10.63
N ILE A 394 2.67 -4.76 -11.74
CA ILE A 394 2.88 -3.30 -11.78
C ILE A 394 1.98 -2.63 -10.77
N SER A 395 0.68 -2.96 -10.73
CA SER A 395 -0.24 -2.41 -9.75
C SER A 395 0.18 -2.70 -8.32
N LEU A 396 0.62 -3.93 -8.01
CA LEU A 396 1.05 -4.29 -6.64
C LEU A 396 2.35 -3.65 -6.18
N HIS A 397 3.27 -3.32 -7.08
CA HIS A 397 4.62 -2.85 -6.72
C HIS A 397 4.86 -1.38 -7.06
N TRP A 398 4.24 -0.87 -8.12
CA TRP A 398 4.36 0.51 -8.58
C TRP A 398 3.11 1.36 -8.27
N GLY A 399 1.99 0.74 -7.90
CA GLY A 399 0.72 1.43 -7.63
C GLY A 399 -0.24 1.45 -8.83
N THR A 400 -1.40 2.11 -8.70
CA THR A 400 -2.44 2.21 -9.78
C THR A 400 -2.00 2.92 -11.04
N GLY A 401 -0.83 3.54 -11.03
CA GLY A 401 -0.29 4.20 -12.18
C GLY A 401 1.11 4.67 -11.87
N ILE A 402 1.89 4.72 -12.92
CA ILE A 402 3.02 5.63 -12.98
C ILE A 402 2.40 7.02 -12.77
N ALA A 403 2.48 7.59 -11.56
CA ALA A 403 2.29 9.03 -11.42
C ALA A 403 3.17 9.64 -12.52
N PRO A 404 2.66 10.55 -13.38
CA PRO A 404 3.44 11.06 -14.50
C PRO A 404 4.85 11.51 -14.09
N ASP A 405 5.02 11.93 -12.84
CA ASP A 405 6.30 12.20 -12.18
C ASP A 405 7.36 11.08 -12.27
N PHE A 406 7.00 9.79 -12.37
CA PHE A 406 7.96 8.69 -12.55
C PHE A 406 8.34 8.46 -14.02
N LEU A 407 7.47 8.78 -14.99
CA LEU A 407 7.80 8.74 -16.42
C LEU A 407 8.40 10.06 -16.93
N PHE A 408 8.15 11.17 -16.24
CA PHE A 408 8.34 12.53 -16.75
C PHE A 408 8.96 13.50 -15.72
N GLY A 409 9.19 13.07 -14.47
CA GLY A 409 9.87 13.87 -13.44
C GLY A 409 11.37 13.90 -13.67
N GLY A 410 11.83 15.00 -14.29
CA GLY A 410 13.23 15.28 -14.63
C GLY A 410 14.12 15.60 -13.44
N GLY A 411 14.32 14.66 -12.52
CA GLY A 411 15.50 14.64 -11.65
C GLY A 411 16.65 13.94 -12.36
N SER A 412 17.82 14.58 -12.44
CA SER A 412 19.06 14.03 -13.02
C SER A 412 19.58 12.73 -12.39
N ASP A 413 18.88 12.21 -11.37
CA ASP A 413 19.24 11.00 -10.61
C ASP A 413 18.46 9.74 -11.06
N LEU A 414 17.78 9.78 -12.21
CA LEU A 414 16.97 8.67 -12.74
C LEU A 414 17.75 7.37 -13.03
N PHE A 415 19.08 7.42 -13.12
CA PHE A 415 19.94 6.25 -13.29
C PHE A 415 20.72 5.86 -12.02
N GLY A 416 20.44 6.51 -10.88
CA GLY A 416 21.03 6.16 -9.59
C GLY A 416 20.27 5.01 -8.90
N PRO A 417 20.92 3.93 -8.44
CA PRO A 417 20.26 2.81 -7.76
C PRO A 417 19.61 3.15 -6.40
N SER A 418 19.69 4.41 -5.94
CA SER A 418 19.28 4.86 -4.60
C SER A 418 17.97 5.64 -4.53
N SER A 419 17.40 6.10 -5.65
CA SER A 419 16.17 6.93 -5.67
C SER A 419 14.87 6.11 -5.56
N TRP A 420 14.92 4.82 -5.90
CA TRP A 420 13.75 3.93 -5.95
C TRP A 420 13.24 3.50 -4.56
N ARG A 421 13.94 3.83 -3.47
CA ARG A 421 13.66 3.29 -2.11
C ARG A 421 13.23 4.31 -1.05
N LYS A 422 13.23 5.62 -1.33
CA LYS A 422 13.08 6.65 -0.27
C LYS A 422 11.67 7.19 -0.03
N SER A 423 10.64 6.75 -0.76
CA SER A 423 9.25 7.11 -0.43
C SER A 423 8.60 6.03 0.44
N ALA A 424 8.94 6.00 1.74
CA ALA A 424 8.45 4.98 2.69
C ALA A 424 7.89 5.59 4.00
N THR A 425 7.35 6.81 3.94
CA THR A 425 6.45 7.31 4.99
C THR A 425 5.07 7.49 4.38
N PRO A 426 4.08 6.64 4.72
CA PRO A 426 2.77 6.74 4.13
C PRO A 426 2.06 7.99 4.70
N SER A 427 1.89 9.02 3.87
CA SER A 427 0.81 9.97 4.08
C SER A 427 -0.53 9.23 3.97
N LEU A 428 -1.61 9.79 4.52
CA LEU A 428 -2.96 9.22 4.34
C LEU A 428 -3.30 9.02 2.85
N ASP A 429 -2.80 9.89 1.99
CA ASP A 429 -2.91 9.75 0.54
C ASP A 429 -2.22 8.48 0.04
N ALA A 430 -1.01 8.16 0.52
CA ALA A 430 -0.29 6.94 0.14
C ALA A 430 -1.05 5.66 0.53
N ILE A 431 -1.85 5.70 1.61
CA ILE A 431 -2.72 4.58 2.00
C ILE A 431 -3.89 4.46 1.02
N ALA A 432 -4.56 5.56 0.67
CA ALA A 432 -5.64 5.55 -0.32
C ALA A 432 -5.13 5.10 -1.72
N TYR A 433 -3.94 5.57 -2.12
CA TYR A 433 -3.26 5.11 -3.34
C TYR A 433 -2.97 3.60 -3.29
N SER A 434 -2.56 3.07 -2.13
CA SER A 434 -2.28 1.64 -1.99
C SER A 434 -3.53 0.76 -2.10
N GLN A 435 -4.69 1.23 -1.63
CA GLN A 435 -5.94 0.49 -1.74
C GLN A 435 -6.41 0.39 -3.19
N ASN A 436 -6.42 1.52 -3.91
CA ASN A 436 -6.76 1.52 -5.32
C ASN A 436 -5.83 0.58 -6.12
N ALA A 437 -4.54 0.48 -5.72
CA ALA A 437 -3.55 -0.34 -6.39
C ALA A 437 -3.80 -1.84 -6.20
N LEU A 438 -4.22 -2.23 -4.99
CA LEU A 438 -4.64 -3.59 -4.65
C LEU A 438 -5.91 -3.98 -5.42
N GLU A 439 -6.91 -3.10 -5.48
CA GLU A 439 -8.13 -3.34 -6.26
C GLU A 439 -7.83 -3.48 -7.76
N GLN A 440 -6.93 -2.65 -8.28
CA GLN A 440 -6.53 -2.74 -9.68
C GLN A 440 -5.78 -4.04 -9.99
N ALA A 441 -4.90 -4.46 -9.08
CA ALA A 441 -4.23 -5.75 -9.19
C ALA A 441 -5.20 -6.93 -9.14
N GLU A 442 -6.22 -6.88 -8.27
CA GLU A 442 -7.29 -7.88 -8.20
C GLU A 442 -7.96 -8.02 -9.58
N ARG A 443 -8.39 -6.91 -10.19
CA ARG A 443 -9.05 -6.92 -11.51
C ARG A 443 -8.14 -7.49 -12.61
N TYR A 444 -6.87 -7.10 -12.64
CA TYR A 444 -5.93 -7.62 -13.63
C TYR A 444 -5.65 -9.12 -13.45
N LEU A 445 -5.58 -9.61 -12.21
CA LEU A 445 -5.45 -11.04 -11.92
C LEU A 445 -6.69 -11.82 -12.35
N GLU A 446 -7.90 -11.30 -12.12
CA GLU A 446 -9.14 -11.91 -12.60
C GLU A 446 -9.18 -12.00 -14.13
N VAL A 447 -8.77 -10.95 -14.83
CA VAL A 447 -8.65 -10.97 -16.30
C VAL A 447 -7.61 -12.00 -16.75
N ALA A 448 -6.45 -12.06 -16.08
CA ALA A 448 -5.41 -13.03 -16.40
C ALA A 448 -5.91 -14.48 -16.21
N ILE A 449 -6.61 -14.78 -15.11
CA ILE A 449 -7.18 -16.09 -14.83
C ILE A 449 -8.25 -16.46 -15.87
N ARG A 450 -9.18 -15.56 -16.19
CA ARG A 450 -10.19 -15.83 -17.24
C ARG A 450 -9.56 -16.09 -18.61
N LEU A 451 -8.48 -15.38 -18.95
CA LEU A 451 -7.73 -15.62 -20.19
C LEU A 451 -6.97 -16.94 -20.13
N ALA A 452 -6.42 -17.31 -18.97
CA ALA A 452 -5.76 -18.59 -18.74
C ALA A 452 -6.73 -19.77 -18.90
N GLU A 453 -7.92 -19.67 -18.31
CA GLU A 453 -8.97 -20.69 -18.40
C GLU A 453 -9.39 -20.92 -19.86
N LYS A 454 -9.52 -19.86 -20.66
CA LYS A 454 -9.77 -19.95 -22.11
C LYS A 454 -8.65 -20.68 -22.87
N GLN A 455 -7.43 -20.65 -22.36
CA GLN A 455 -6.27 -21.37 -22.91
C GLN A 455 -6.08 -22.76 -22.27
N GLY A 456 -7.01 -23.21 -21.44
CA GLY A 456 -6.94 -24.51 -20.75
C GLY A 456 -6.04 -24.54 -19.52
N VAL A 457 -5.51 -23.39 -19.08
CA VAL A 457 -4.74 -23.23 -17.84
C VAL A 457 -5.73 -22.89 -16.71
N LYS A 458 -6.25 -23.92 -16.04
CA LYS A 458 -7.25 -23.78 -14.97
C LYS A 458 -6.95 -24.70 -13.80
N LEU A 459 -7.38 -24.32 -12.60
CA LEU A 459 -7.39 -25.22 -11.44
C LEU A 459 -8.53 -26.23 -11.57
N PRO A 460 -8.38 -27.46 -11.03
CA PRO A 460 -9.47 -28.41 -10.93
C PRO A 460 -10.61 -27.88 -10.05
N ASP A 461 -11.85 -28.03 -10.50
CA ASP A 461 -13.03 -27.64 -9.72
C ASP A 461 -13.46 -28.78 -8.77
N VAL A 462 -12.67 -28.98 -7.72
CA VAL A 462 -12.90 -30.06 -6.74
C VAL A 462 -14.22 -29.87 -5.98
N ALA A 463 -14.70 -28.63 -5.83
CA ALA A 463 -15.99 -28.35 -5.24
C ALA A 463 -17.13 -28.91 -6.10
N ALA A 464 -17.07 -28.74 -7.42
CA ALA A 464 -18.03 -29.35 -8.34
C ALA A 464 -18.00 -30.89 -8.30
N VAL A 465 -16.83 -31.51 -8.11
CA VAL A 465 -16.71 -32.96 -7.91
C VAL A 465 -17.37 -33.40 -6.60
N ARG A 466 -17.10 -32.71 -5.48
CA ARG A 466 -17.70 -33.03 -4.18
C ARG A 466 -19.22 -32.89 -4.16
N LEU A 467 -19.75 -31.93 -4.91
CA LEU A 467 -21.18 -31.72 -5.08
C LEU A 467 -21.82 -32.67 -6.10
N GLY A 468 -21.04 -33.58 -6.72
CA GLY A 468 -21.53 -34.50 -7.74
C GLY A 468 -21.99 -33.81 -9.04
N LEU A 469 -21.62 -32.54 -9.24
CA LEU A 469 -21.99 -31.76 -10.42
C LEU A 469 -21.13 -32.12 -11.64
N THR A 470 -19.90 -32.60 -11.41
CA THR A 470 -18.96 -33.00 -12.47
C THR A 470 -18.16 -34.24 -12.06
N ASN A 471 -17.86 -35.11 -13.02
CA ASN A 471 -16.96 -36.24 -12.80
C ASN A 471 -15.51 -35.75 -12.64
N ALA A 472 -14.67 -36.53 -11.94
CA ALA A 472 -13.23 -36.28 -11.73
C ALA A 472 -12.49 -35.85 -13.03
N HIS A 473 -12.75 -36.59 -14.12
CA HIS A 473 -12.19 -36.28 -15.44
C HIS A 473 -12.59 -34.91 -15.99
N GLN A 474 -13.86 -34.53 -15.84
CA GLN A 474 -14.39 -33.24 -16.33
C GLN A 474 -13.88 -32.07 -15.49
N ALA A 475 -13.74 -32.29 -14.17
CA ALA A 475 -13.13 -31.34 -13.26
C ALA A 475 -11.61 -31.21 -13.50
N GLY A 476 -10.99 -32.17 -14.19
CA GLY A 476 -9.57 -32.18 -14.47
C GLY A 476 -8.71 -32.63 -13.29
N THR A 477 -9.29 -33.32 -12.31
CA THR A 477 -8.54 -33.88 -11.16
C THR A 477 -7.55 -34.96 -11.58
N ASP A 478 -7.81 -35.63 -12.70
CA ASP A 478 -6.93 -36.66 -13.26
C ASP A 478 -5.65 -36.07 -13.89
N LYS A 479 -5.64 -34.76 -14.16
CA LYS A 479 -4.50 -34.07 -14.77
C LYS A 479 -3.58 -33.54 -13.68
N PRO A 480 -2.26 -33.51 -13.92
CA PRO A 480 -1.34 -32.85 -13.00
C PRO A 480 -1.76 -31.39 -12.83
N LEU A 481 -1.73 -30.93 -11.58
CA LEU A 481 -2.11 -29.58 -11.20
C LEU A 481 -1.29 -28.54 -12.00
N ASP A 482 -1.97 -27.62 -12.68
CA ASP A 482 -1.26 -26.57 -13.42
C ASP A 482 -0.71 -25.52 -12.44
N GLU A 483 0.61 -25.54 -12.25
CA GLU A 483 1.34 -24.64 -11.35
C GLU A 483 1.10 -23.15 -11.69
N THR A 484 0.85 -22.81 -12.96
CA THR A 484 0.59 -21.43 -13.37
C THR A 484 -0.78 -20.97 -12.88
N ALA A 485 -1.80 -21.82 -13.05
CA ALA A 485 -3.14 -21.55 -12.52
C ALA A 485 -3.11 -21.42 -10.99
N LEU A 486 -2.41 -22.34 -10.32
CA LEU A 486 -2.21 -22.35 -8.88
C LEU A 486 -1.57 -21.05 -8.37
N ARG A 487 -0.53 -20.56 -9.05
CA ARG A 487 0.15 -19.30 -8.69
C ARG A 487 -0.74 -18.09 -8.89
N MET A 488 -1.43 -17.97 -10.03
CA MET A 488 -2.31 -16.82 -10.28
C MET A 488 -3.45 -16.76 -9.25
N GLU A 489 -4.05 -17.90 -8.92
CA GLU A 489 -5.11 -17.98 -7.90
C GLU A 489 -4.56 -17.68 -6.50
N SER A 490 -3.36 -18.20 -6.15
CA SER A 490 -2.68 -17.85 -4.89
C SER A 490 -2.44 -16.34 -4.79
N ARG A 491 -2.11 -15.67 -5.91
CA ARG A 491 -1.94 -14.21 -5.97
C ARG A 491 -3.22 -13.43 -5.88
N LEU A 492 -4.29 -13.93 -6.49
CA LEU A 492 -5.59 -13.29 -6.39
C LEU A 492 -6.08 -13.34 -4.93
N ALA A 493 -5.99 -14.50 -4.28
CA ALA A 493 -6.34 -14.67 -2.87
C ALA A 493 -5.49 -13.78 -1.95
N ALA A 494 -4.17 -13.73 -2.16
CA ALA A 494 -3.27 -12.86 -1.39
C ALA A 494 -3.53 -11.37 -1.60
N THR A 495 -3.88 -10.96 -2.82
CA THR A 495 -4.27 -9.57 -3.11
C THR A 495 -5.54 -9.20 -2.36
N ARG A 496 -6.56 -10.06 -2.40
CA ARG A 496 -7.84 -9.87 -1.72
C ARG A 496 -7.71 -9.81 -0.20
N GLU A 497 -6.86 -10.65 0.38
CA GLU A 497 -6.48 -10.57 1.79
C GLU A 497 -5.86 -9.21 2.15
N ARG A 498 -4.94 -8.70 1.31
CA ARG A 498 -4.30 -7.38 1.54
C ARG A 498 -5.25 -6.21 1.37
N VAL A 499 -6.30 -6.33 0.55
CA VAL A 499 -7.39 -5.33 0.49
C VAL A 499 -8.07 -5.21 1.85
N GLY A 500 -8.24 -6.33 2.57
CA GLY A 500 -8.66 -6.35 3.97
C GLY A 500 -10.12 -5.98 4.24
N SER A 501 -10.90 -5.61 3.21
CA SER A 501 -12.34 -5.41 3.38
C SER A 501 -13.04 -6.74 3.67
N PRO A 502 -14.10 -6.79 4.49
CA PRO A 502 -14.78 -8.05 4.83
C PRO A 502 -15.20 -8.87 3.61
N ALA A 503 -15.67 -8.19 2.55
CA ALA A 503 -16.03 -8.82 1.28
C ALA A 503 -14.81 -9.38 0.52
N ALA A 504 -13.69 -8.66 0.50
CA ALA A 504 -12.45 -9.14 -0.11
C ALA A 504 -11.86 -10.31 0.68
N VAL A 505 -11.87 -10.27 2.02
CA VAL A 505 -11.46 -11.38 2.89
C VAL A 505 -12.33 -12.61 2.63
N GLY A 506 -13.66 -12.46 2.51
CA GLY A 506 -14.55 -13.55 2.11
C GLY A 506 -14.17 -14.18 0.77
N ARG A 507 -13.87 -13.36 -0.25
CA ARG A 507 -13.38 -13.85 -1.56
C ARG A 507 -11.98 -14.46 -1.50
N ALA A 508 -11.13 -14.01 -0.57
CA ALA A 508 -9.80 -14.59 -0.34
C ALA A 508 -9.94 -16.00 0.25
N ILE A 509 -10.84 -16.20 1.22
CA ILE A 509 -11.16 -17.51 1.80
C ILE A 509 -11.56 -18.49 0.70
N THR A 510 -12.53 -18.14 -0.15
CA THR A 510 -12.95 -18.99 -1.26
C THR A 510 -11.80 -19.35 -2.21
N GLY A 511 -10.89 -18.39 -2.49
CA GLY A 511 -9.70 -18.64 -3.31
C GLY A 511 -8.74 -19.62 -2.65
N TYR A 512 -8.45 -19.45 -1.35
CA TYR A 512 -7.58 -20.36 -0.60
C TYR A 512 -8.19 -21.74 -0.39
N GLU A 513 -9.51 -21.86 -0.20
CA GLU A 513 -10.21 -23.14 -0.13
C GLU A 513 -10.10 -23.91 -1.46
N ARG A 514 -10.31 -23.23 -2.59
CA ARG A 514 -10.11 -23.81 -3.92
C ARG A 514 -8.69 -24.35 -4.11
N ILE A 515 -7.69 -23.59 -3.67
CA ILE A 515 -6.27 -23.98 -3.72
C ILE A 515 -6.01 -25.19 -2.82
N PHE A 516 -6.52 -25.17 -1.60
CA PHE A 516 -6.41 -26.27 -0.63
C PHE A 516 -7.04 -27.56 -1.16
N ASP A 517 -8.23 -27.46 -1.74
CA ASP A 517 -8.95 -28.60 -2.31
C ASP A 517 -8.24 -29.17 -3.54
N ALA A 518 -7.73 -28.32 -4.42
CA ALA A 518 -6.97 -28.76 -5.59
C ALA A 518 -5.66 -29.47 -5.19
N LEU A 519 -4.94 -28.95 -4.18
CA LEU A 519 -3.71 -29.56 -3.69
C LEU A 519 -3.97 -30.90 -2.97
N SER A 520 -4.99 -30.96 -2.12
CA SER A 520 -5.36 -32.20 -1.42
C SER A 520 -5.85 -33.29 -2.39
N ALA A 521 -6.61 -32.94 -3.43
CA ALA A 521 -7.00 -33.88 -4.47
C ALA A 521 -5.79 -34.41 -5.29
N ALA A 522 -4.83 -33.52 -5.59
CA ALA A 522 -3.60 -33.90 -6.27
C ALA A 522 -2.74 -34.85 -5.42
N GLU A 523 -2.67 -34.64 -4.11
CA GLU A 523 -1.98 -35.52 -3.17
C GLU A 523 -2.60 -36.93 -3.15
N LEU A 524 -3.93 -37.02 -3.05
CA LEU A 524 -4.66 -38.30 -3.11
C LEU A 524 -4.43 -39.06 -4.43
N THR A 525 -4.38 -38.32 -5.55
CA THR A 525 -4.09 -38.90 -6.87
C THR A 525 -2.64 -39.40 -6.96
N ARG A 526 -1.71 -38.74 -6.27
CA ARG A 526 -0.31 -39.18 -6.22
C ARG A 526 -0.13 -40.45 -5.39
N GLU A 527 -0.82 -40.54 -4.26
CA GLU A 527 -0.84 -41.75 -3.42
C GLU A 527 -1.35 -42.97 -4.21
N THR A 528 -2.43 -42.81 -4.97
CA THR A 528 -3.02 -43.90 -5.77
C THR A 528 -2.16 -44.31 -6.96
N THR A 529 -1.36 -43.41 -7.53
CA THR A 529 -0.49 -43.68 -8.68
C THR A 529 0.93 -44.14 -8.31
N GLY A 530 1.26 -44.25 -7.02
CA GLY A 530 2.55 -44.78 -6.55
C GLY A 530 3.78 -43.90 -6.82
N HIS A 531 3.59 -42.60 -7.07
CA HIS A 531 4.70 -41.67 -7.30
C HIS A 531 5.21 -41.05 -5.98
N SER A 532 6.06 -41.79 -5.24
CA SER A 532 6.51 -41.45 -3.88
C SER A 532 7.60 -40.35 -3.77
N GLY A 533 8.02 -39.74 -4.87
CA GLY A 533 9.22 -38.88 -4.88
C GLY A 533 9.11 -37.49 -4.24
N ARG A 534 7.93 -37.02 -3.80
CA ARG A 534 7.70 -35.59 -3.49
C ARG A 534 6.82 -35.32 -2.25
N GLU A 535 6.73 -36.27 -1.32
CA GLU A 535 5.72 -36.28 -0.25
C GLU A 535 5.80 -35.13 0.77
N GLY A 536 6.98 -34.59 1.09
CA GLY A 536 7.11 -33.63 2.19
C GLY A 536 6.72 -32.17 1.90
N ALA A 537 6.84 -31.71 0.66
CA ALA A 537 6.65 -30.29 0.34
C ALA A 537 5.16 -29.89 0.35
N ASP A 538 4.30 -30.76 -0.17
CA ASP A 538 2.87 -30.49 -0.34
C ASP A 538 2.13 -30.49 1.01
N ALA A 539 2.46 -31.41 1.91
CA ALA A 539 1.90 -31.44 3.27
C ALA A 539 2.17 -30.14 4.03
N SER A 540 3.40 -29.61 3.96
CA SER A 540 3.74 -28.34 4.63
C SER A 540 2.92 -27.17 4.09
N ARG A 541 2.65 -27.15 2.77
CA ARG A 541 1.85 -26.13 2.10
C ARG A 541 0.37 -26.23 2.47
N LEU A 542 -0.19 -27.45 2.54
CA LEU A 542 -1.56 -27.67 3.01
C LEU A 542 -1.76 -27.23 4.46
N VAL A 543 -0.79 -27.51 5.34
CA VAL A 543 -0.80 -27.03 6.72
C VAL A 543 -0.83 -25.50 6.75
N ARG A 544 0.06 -24.82 6.02
CA ARG A 544 0.08 -23.35 5.94
C ARG A 544 -1.23 -22.76 5.40
N LEU A 545 -1.81 -23.35 4.36
CA LEU A 545 -3.08 -22.92 3.78
C LEU A 545 -4.23 -23.09 4.77
N ALA A 546 -4.29 -24.21 5.49
CA ALA A 546 -5.28 -24.44 6.53
C ALA A 546 -5.12 -23.44 7.70
N THR A 547 -3.88 -23.15 8.15
CA THR A 547 -3.65 -22.09 9.14
C THR A 547 -4.18 -20.75 8.66
N LYS A 548 -3.89 -20.41 7.40
CA LYS A 548 -4.28 -19.14 6.79
C LYS A 548 -5.79 -19.00 6.66
N LEU A 549 -6.49 -20.06 6.28
CA LEU A 549 -7.95 -20.12 6.29
C LEU A 549 -8.49 -19.92 7.71
N GLY A 550 -7.84 -20.50 8.71
CA GLY A 550 -8.12 -20.25 10.12
C GLY A 550 -8.02 -18.76 10.49
N ASP A 551 -6.88 -18.14 10.19
CA ASP A 551 -6.63 -16.72 10.47
C ASP A 551 -7.65 -15.79 9.79
N LEU A 552 -7.99 -16.05 8.52
CA LEU A 552 -8.97 -15.24 7.79
C LEU A 552 -10.39 -15.39 8.33
N ASN A 553 -10.80 -16.59 8.74
CA ASN A 553 -12.09 -16.80 9.40
C ASN A 553 -12.12 -16.11 10.77
N ALA A 554 -11.02 -16.12 11.52
CA ALA A 554 -10.91 -15.40 12.78
C ALA A 554 -11.08 -13.88 12.58
N LEU A 555 -10.49 -13.33 11.50
CA LEU A 555 -10.64 -11.91 11.13
C LEU A 555 -12.08 -11.53 10.78
N LEU A 556 -12.87 -12.44 10.22
CA LEU A 556 -14.30 -12.25 9.97
C LEU A 556 -15.19 -12.45 11.20
N GLY A 557 -14.61 -12.76 12.37
CA GLY A 557 -15.36 -13.09 13.58
C GLY A 557 -15.97 -14.49 13.57
N LYS A 558 -15.61 -15.34 12.60
CA LYS A 558 -16.08 -16.72 12.47
C LYS A 558 -15.18 -17.67 13.26
N ARG A 559 -15.26 -17.57 14.60
CA ARG A 559 -14.34 -18.27 15.51
C ARG A 559 -14.36 -19.79 15.37
N GLU A 560 -15.53 -20.41 15.22
CA GLU A 560 -15.67 -21.87 15.12
C GLU A 560 -15.06 -22.41 13.82
N GLU A 561 -15.33 -21.75 12.68
CA GLU A 561 -14.70 -22.08 11.40
C GLU A 561 -13.17 -21.89 11.48
N ALA A 562 -12.71 -20.83 12.16
CA ALA A 562 -11.29 -20.58 12.37
C ALA A 562 -10.60 -21.71 13.15
N GLU A 563 -11.21 -22.12 14.27
CA GLU A 563 -10.71 -23.21 15.11
C GLU A 563 -10.67 -24.53 14.35
N ALA A 564 -11.73 -24.86 13.60
CA ALA A 564 -11.80 -26.07 12.79
C ALA A 564 -10.66 -26.14 11.75
N TRP A 565 -10.39 -25.04 11.05
CA TRP A 565 -9.29 -24.97 10.09
C TRP A 565 -7.90 -25.08 10.75
N MET A 566 -7.71 -24.48 11.92
CA MET A 566 -6.44 -24.58 12.65
C MET A 566 -6.21 -25.98 13.23
N LEU A 567 -7.25 -26.63 13.75
CA LEU A 567 -7.17 -28.04 14.19
C LEU A 567 -6.91 -28.98 13.01
N LYS A 568 -7.51 -28.70 11.84
CA LYS A 568 -7.21 -29.42 10.60
C LYS A 568 -5.74 -29.26 10.20
N ALA A 569 -5.18 -28.06 10.32
CA ALA A 569 -3.76 -27.82 10.06
C ALA A 569 -2.85 -28.64 10.98
N VAL A 570 -3.17 -28.70 12.28
CA VAL A 570 -2.44 -29.53 13.26
C VAL A 570 -2.57 -31.02 12.95
N SER A 571 -3.77 -31.47 12.56
CA SER A 571 -4.03 -32.87 12.19
C SER A 571 -3.23 -33.29 10.94
N LEU A 572 -3.23 -32.46 9.89
CA LEU A 572 -2.45 -32.70 8.67
C LEU A 572 -0.95 -32.79 8.96
N ALA A 573 -0.44 -31.95 9.86
CA ALA A 573 0.96 -32.02 10.27
C ALA A 573 1.29 -33.29 11.08
N GLY A 574 0.33 -33.78 11.87
CA GLY A 574 0.49 -34.99 12.70
C GLY A 574 0.39 -36.30 11.92
N GLN A 575 -0.30 -36.33 10.78
CA GLN A 575 -0.38 -37.51 9.92
C GLN A 575 0.99 -37.87 9.31
N GLY A 576 1.84 -36.87 9.08
CA GLY A 576 3.16 -37.06 8.50
C GLY A 576 3.12 -37.71 7.09
N PRO A 577 4.28 -37.86 6.43
CA PRO A 577 4.38 -38.74 5.28
C PRO A 577 4.29 -40.18 5.79
N GLN A 578 3.08 -40.75 5.86
CA GLN A 578 2.94 -42.17 6.18
C GLN A 578 3.45 -42.99 4.98
N PRO A 579 4.33 -43.99 5.19
CA PRO A 579 4.66 -44.93 4.15
C PRO A 579 3.39 -45.66 3.73
N ALA A 580 3.15 -45.77 2.42
CA ALA A 580 2.00 -46.45 1.83
C ALA A 580 2.00 -47.95 2.20
N VAL A 581 1.53 -48.28 3.41
CA VAL A 581 1.34 -49.65 3.87
C VAL A 581 -0.14 -50.00 3.67
N GLU A 582 -0.35 -50.90 2.70
CA GLU A 582 -1.56 -51.67 2.35
C GLU A 582 -2.93 -51.01 2.62
N GLY A 583 -3.49 -50.43 1.54
CA GLY A 583 -4.79 -49.75 1.50
C GLY A 583 -6.04 -50.59 1.82
N ALA A 584 -5.92 -51.81 2.34
CA ALA A 584 -7.06 -52.66 2.69
C ALA A 584 -7.75 -52.26 4.02
N GLN A 585 -7.05 -51.59 4.94
CA GLN A 585 -7.64 -51.13 6.22
C GLN A 585 -8.18 -49.68 6.17
N ARG A 586 -7.95 -48.96 5.05
CA ARG A 586 -8.29 -47.53 4.93
C ARG A 586 -9.76 -47.30 4.53
N GLU A 587 -10.39 -48.23 3.79
CA GLU A 587 -11.82 -48.13 3.44
C GLU A 587 -12.75 -48.39 4.64
N GLU A 588 -12.34 -49.22 5.61
CA GLU A 588 -13.15 -49.51 6.81
C GLU A 588 -13.20 -48.30 7.78
N VAL A 589 -12.12 -47.53 7.85
CA VAL A 589 -12.02 -46.32 8.71
C VAL A 589 -12.68 -45.10 8.06
N LEU A 590 -12.59 -44.95 6.73
CA LEU A 590 -13.31 -43.87 6.01
C LEU A 590 -14.82 -44.12 5.92
N GLY A 591 -15.25 -45.38 5.89
CA GLY A 591 -16.67 -45.77 5.99
C GLY A 591 -17.31 -45.42 7.34
N GLN A 592 -16.55 -45.47 8.44
CA GLN A 592 -17.04 -45.09 9.77
C GLN A 592 -17.14 -43.57 9.98
N VAL A 593 -16.31 -42.77 9.32
CA VAL A 593 -16.38 -41.29 9.42
C VAL A 593 -17.48 -40.71 8.51
N ALA A 594 -17.76 -41.34 7.37
CA ALA A 594 -18.86 -40.95 6.49
C ALA A 594 -20.26 -41.20 7.10
N HIS A 595 -20.39 -42.13 8.06
CA HIS A 595 -21.65 -42.43 8.75
C HIS A 595 -21.93 -41.58 10.00
N MET A 596 -21.05 -40.67 10.42
CA MET A 596 -21.28 -39.80 11.60
C MET A 596 -21.87 -38.41 11.28
N ASN A 597 -22.16 -38.10 10.01
CA ASN A 597 -22.68 -36.77 9.61
C ASN A 597 -24.09 -36.79 9.01
N GLY A 598 -24.83 -37.89 9.14
CA GLY A 598 -26.21 -37.99 8.70
C GLY A 598 -27.10 -38.54 9.79
N GLU A 599 -27.75 -37.63 10.54
CA GLU A 599 -29.16 -37.66 11.00
C GLU A 599 -29.36 -36.92 12.34
N GLN A 600 -30.07 -35.80 12.22
CA GLN A 600 -30.96 -35.14 13.18
C GLN A 600 -30.65 -35.18 14.69
N GLY A 601 -30.33 -33.98 15.21
CA GLY A 601 -31.09 -33.43 16.33
C GLY A 601 -30.65 -33.83 17.74
N GLU A 602 -29.43 -33.47 18.15
CA GLU A 602 -29.09 -32.98 19.50
C GLU A 602 -27.61 -32.58 19.50
N SER A 603 -27.31 -31.38 20.01
CA SER A 603 -25.96 -30.78 20.01
C SER A 603 -24.96 -31.64 20.79
N PRO A 604 -23.91 -32.22 20.17
CA PRO A 604 -22.90 -32.96 20.89
C PRO A 604 -21.78 -32.01 21.34
N GLN A 605 -21.46 -32.05 22.63
CA GLN A 605 -20.19 -31.54 23.14
C GLN A 605 -19.06 -32.42 22.58
N VAL A 606 -18.36 -31.92 21.57
CA VAL A 606 -17.15 -32.53 21.02
C VAL A 606 -16.04 -32.44 22.09
N SER A 607 -15.75 -33.54 22.77
CA SER A 607 -14.66 -33.61 23.74
C SER A 607 -13.32 -33.91 23.04
N SER A 608 -12.34 -33.05 23.31
CA SER A 608 -11.01 -32.98 22.71
C SER A 608 -10.06 -34.08 23.21
N SER A 609 -10.13 -35.27 22.60
CA SER A 609 -9.30 -36.42 23.00
C SER A 609 -7.85 -36.40 22.49
N TRP A 610 -7.50 -35.57 21.50
CA TRP A 610 -6.17 -35.54 20.88
C TRP A 610 -5.02 -35.13 21.83
N PHE A 611 -5.24 -34.18 22.76
CA PHE A 611 -4.18 -33.75 23.68
C PHE A 611 -3.89 -34.75 24.81
N SER A 612 -4.77 -35.73 25.03
CA SER A 612 -4.61 -36.71 26.11
C SER A 612 -3.44 -37.68 25.88
N GLY A 613 -3.11 -37.97 24.61
CA GLY A 613 -2.00 -38.87 24.23
C GLY A 613 -0.61 -38.27 24.45
N TRP A 614 -0.48 -36.94 24.52
CA TRP A 614 0.80 -36.26 24.72
C TRP A 614 1.16 -36.06 26.21
N THR A 615 0.21 -36.35 27.11
CA THR A 615 0.41 -36.25 28.56
C THR A 615 0.06 -37.57 29.26
N GLY A 616 0.81 -38.64 29.02
CA GLY A 616 0.71 -39.81 29.90
C GLY A 616 1.19 -41.12 29.31
N SER A 617 2.48 -41.40 29.47
CA SER A 617 2.95 -42.79 29.55
C SER A 617 2.41 -43.40 30.84
N LYS A 618 1.22 -44.01 30.80
CA LYS A 618 0.78 -44.91 31.87
C LYS A 618 1.56 -46.21 31.74
N LYS A 619 2.33 -46.49 32.79
CA LYS A 619 3.01 -47.75 33.07
C LYS A 619 2.01 -48.91 32.92
N ALA A 620 2.11 -49.69 31.84
CA ALA A 620 1.49 -50.99 31.76
C ALA A 620 2.44 -51.97 32.44
N GLN A 621 2.08 -52.39 33.64
CA GLN A 621 2.72 -53.47 34.38
C GLN A 621 1.66 -54.55 34.57
N ASP A 622 2.07 -55.78 34.26
CA ASP A 622 1.41 -57.07 34.50
C ASP A 622 0.37 -57.55 33.45
N ALA A 623 0.86 -58.29 32.45
CA ALA A 623 0.16 -59.45 31.90
C ALA A 623 1.15 -60.49 31.35
N ALA A 624 0.89 -61.74 31.71
CA ALA A 624 1.79 -62.88 31.63
C ALA A 624 1.98 -63.48 30.23
N ALA A 625 3.07 -64.26 30.15
CA ALA A 625 3.62 -65.07 29.06
C ALA A 625 2.64 -65.69 28.03
N ALA A 626 2.97 -65.46 26.75
CA ALA A 626 2.65 -66.31 25.58
C ALA A 626 3.71 -66.07 24.46
N PRO A 627 3.90 -66.99 23.50
CA PRO A 627 5.22 -67.33 22.96
C PRO A 627 5.73 -66.40 21.85
N ALA A 628 7.06 -66.38 21.75
CA ALA A 628 7.88 -65.57 20.85
C ALA A 628 7.44 -65.65 19.38
N THR A 629 6.71 -64.64 18.93
CA THR A 629 6.63 -64.28 17.52
C THR A 629 7.82 -63.36 17.24
N THR A 630 8.65 -63.70 16.26
CA THR A 630 9.79 -62.90 15.80
C THR A 630 9.34 -61.45 15.54
N LEU A 631 9.66 -60.56 16.47
CA LEU A 631 9.42 -59.12 16.38
C LEU A 631 10.14 -58.58 15.15
N ALA A 632 9.37 -58.18 14.14
CA ALA A 632 9.86 -57.34 13.06
C ALA A 632 10.47 -56.07 13.68
N THR A 633 11.72 -55.77 13.34
CA THR A 633 12.41 -54.55 13.73
C THR A 633 11.49 -53.36 13.38
N PRO A 634 11.11 -52.50 14.35
CA PRO A 634 10.22 -51.38 14.06
C PRO A 634 10.89 -50.48 13.03
N THR A 635 10.27 -50.36 11.85
CA THR A 635 10.73 -49.45 10.81
C THR A 635 10.82 -48.04 11.39
N PRO A 636 11.97 -47.36 11.31
CA PRO A 636 12.12 -46.02 11.89
C PRO A 636 11.07 -45.10 11.28
N MET A 637 10.25 -44.46 12.14
CA MET A 637 9.26 -43.51 11.66
C MET A 637 9.96 -42.39 10.88
N PRO A 638 9.43 -41.97 9.72
CA PRO A 638 10.02 -40.92 8.92
C PRO A 638 10.10 -39.63 9.75
N THR A 639 11.28 -39.03 9.81
CA THR A 639 11.49 -37.78 10.54
C THR A 639 10.76 -36.65 9.83
N PRO A 640 10.00 -35.80 10.55
CA PRO A 640 9.27 -34.69 9.93
C PRO A 640 10.27 -33.71 9.29
N THR A 641 9.94 -33.23 8.10
CA THR A 641 10.76 -32.25 7.38
C THR A 641 10.76 -30.92 8.13
N PRO A 642 11.87 -30.15 8.10
CA PRO A 642 11.93 -28.82 8.72
C PRO A 642 10.78 -27.89 8.29
N ALA A 643 10.39 -27.93 7.01
CA ALA A 643 9.28 -27.14 6.47
C ALA A 643 7.92 -27.49 7.11
N LEU A 644 7.65 -28.78 7.32
CA LEU A 644 6.44 -29.23 7.99
C LEU A 644 6.46 -28.80 9.46
N THR A 645 7.59 -28.96 10.15
CA THR A 645 7.76 -28.48 11.54
C THR A 645 7.50 -26.98 11.66
N ARG A 646 8.03 -26.16 10.75
CA ARG A 646 7.76 -24.70 10.74
C ARG A 646 6.28 -24.40 10.55
N SER A 647 5.62 -25.09 9.63
CA SER A 647 4.20 -24.91 9.33
C SER A 647 3.30 -25.30 10.52
N LEU A 648 3.66 -26.38 11.23
CA LEU A 648 3.01 -26.79 12.48
C LEU A 648 3.20 -25.76 13.59
N ILE A 649 4.43 -25.26 13.80
CA ILE A 649 4.70 -24.22 14.81
C ILE A 649 3.85 -22.96 14.52
N ILE A 650 3.78 -22.53 13.26
CA ILE A 650 2.92 -21.39 12.86
C ILE A 650 1.45 -21.68 13.18
N SER A 651 0.96 -22.90 12.87
CA SER A 651 -0.41 -23.32 13.18
C SER A 651 -0.73 -23.27 14.67
N LEU A 652 0.17 -23.78 15.52
CA LEU A 652 0.00 -23.74 16.97
C LEU A 652 -0.01 -22.30 17.51
N LEU A 653 0.84 -21.43 16.97
CA LEU A 653 0.87 -20.02 17.38
C LEU A 653 -0.42 -19.29 16.99
N SER A 654 -0.91 -19.50 15.77
CA SER A 654 -2.20 -18.98 15.29
C SER A 654 -3.36 -19.49 16.16
N LEU A 655 -3.42 -20.79 16.45
CA LEU A 655 -4.42 -21.39 17.34
C LEU A 655 -4.36 -20.82 18.76
N SER A 656 -3.15 -20.60 19.31
CA SER A 656 -3.01 -19.97 20.61
C SER A 656 -3.49 -18.51 20.63
N ALA A 657 -3.31 -17.78 19.53
CA ALA A 657 -3.78 -16.40 19.39
C ALA A 657 -5.31 -16.35 19.29
N LEU A 658 -5.92 -17.31 18.58
CA LEU A 658 -7.37 -17.48 18.55
C LEU A 658 -7.94 -17.71 19.95
N TYR A 659 -7.33 -18.63 20.72
CA TYR A 659 -7.77 -18.93 22.09
C TYR A 659 -7.54 -17.77 23.07
N ALA A 660 -6.46 -17.01 22.91
CA ALA A 660 -6.20 -15.82 23.72
C ALA A 660 -7.15 -14.66 23.41
N SER A 661 -7.73 -14.62 22.21
CA SER A 661 -8.69 -13.59 21.78
C SER A 661 -10.05 -13.77 22.49
N SER A 662 -10.67 -12.65 22.88
CA SER A 662 -11.99 -12.66 23.50
C SER A 662 -13.05 -13.22 22.54
N PRO A 663 -13.95 -14.11 22.99
CA PRO A 663 -14.97 -14.71 22.13
C PRO A 663 -16.03 -13.71 21.65
N ASN A 664 -16.24 -12.59 22.37
CA ASN A 664 -17.24 -11.60 21.99
C ASN A 664 -16.65 -10.18 22.01
N PRO A 665 -16.01 -9.73 20.92
CA PRO A 665 -15.44 -8.39 20.86
C PRO A 665 -16.52 -7.28 20.84
N ALA A 666 -17.78 -7.61 20.52
CA ALA A 666 -18.87 -6.64 20.43
C ALA A 666 -19.48 -6.26 21.79
N SER A 667 -19.35 -7.13 22.81
CA SER A 667 -19.86 -6.86 24.17
C SER A 667 -18.91 -5.95 24.96
N THR A 668 -18.80 -4.69 24.54
CA THR A 668 -17.93 -3.67 25.18
C THR A 668 -18.52 -3.07 26.46
N THR A 669 -19.78 -3.38 26.79
CA THR A 669 -20.52 -2.72 27.88
C THR A 669 -20.31 -3.35 29.26
N SER A 670 -19.85 -4.59 29.35
CA SER A 670 -19.48 -5.22 30.62
C SER A 670 -17.96 -5.30 30.73
N ALA A 671 -17.41 -4.92 31.89
CA ALA A 671 -15.99 -5.08 32.17
C ALA A 671 -15.55 -6.51 31.79
N PRO A 672 -14.60 -6.69 30.86
CA PRO A 672 -14.28 -8.00 30.27
C PRO A 672 -13.71 -9.01 31.29
N SER A 673 -13.54 -8.62 32.55
CA SER A 673 -12.84 -9.35 33.61
C SER A 673 -13.58 -10.57 34.16
N SER A 674 -14.89 -10.70 33.98
CA SER A 674 -15.68 -11.78 34.60
C SER A 674 -16.10 -12.91 33.65
N ASP A 675 -15.76 -12.88 32.37
CA ASP A 675 -16.18 -13.92 31.43
C ASP A 675 -15.39 -15.24 31.67
N PRO A 676 -16.05 -16.32 32.13
CA PRO A 676 -15.41 -17.62 32.33
C PRO A 676 -15.00 -18.29 31.01
N ALA A 677 -15.67 -17.98 29.90
CA ALA A 677 -15.32 -18.54 28.59
C ALA A 677 -13.96 -18.02 28.12
N TRP A 678 -13.72 -16.70 28.24
CA TRP A 678 -12.41 -16.14 27.91
C TRP A 678 -11.29 -16.68 28.80
N ARG A 679 -11.55 -16.91 30.10
CA ARG A 679 -10.58 -17.57 30.99
C ARG A 679 -10.20 -18.96 30.50
N THR A 680 -11.20 -19.77 30.11
CA THR A 680 -10.97 -21.10 29.56
C THR A 680 -10.14 -21.03 28.27
N GLY A 681 -10.43 -20.04 27.41
CA GLY A 681 -9.61 -19.76 26.22
C GLY A 681 -8.16 -19.41 26.56
N LEU A 682 -7.91 -18.57 27.56
CA LEU A 682 -6.53 -18.25 27.99
C LEU A 682 -5.80 -19.48 28.54
N GLU A 683 -6.48 -20.35 29.28
CA GLU A 683 -5.88 -21.60 29.78
C GLU A 683 -5.50 -22.53 28.62
N GLU A 684 -6.35 -22.64 27.60
CA GLU A 684 -6.05 -23.42 26.39
C GLU A 684 -4.92 -22.80 25.57
N ALA A 685 -4.89 -21.47 25.45
CA ALA A 685 -3.80 -20.74 24.80
C ALA A 685 -2.44 -21.07 25.44
N VAL A 686 -2.35 -21.12 26.78
CA VAL A 686 -1.11 -21.52 27.48
C VAL A 686 -0.71 -22.95 27.16
N ARG A 687 -1.67 -23.90 27.08
CA ARG A 687 -1.37 -25.30 26.71
C ARG A 687 -0.80 -25.39 25.30
N VAL A 688 -1.41 -24.70 24.35
CA VAL A 688 -0.95 -24.67 22.95
C VAL A 688 0.41 -23.99 22.83
N GLN A 689 0.65 -22.87 23.54
CA GLN A 689 1.96 -22.22 23.58
C GLN A 689 3.05 -23.12 24.19
N ALA A 690 2.72 -23.86 25.25
CA ALA A 690 3.63 -24.82 25.85
C ALA A 690 3.99 -25.95 24.87
N ALA A 691 3.01 -26.45 24.12
CA ALA A 691 3.22 -27.44 23.07
C ALA A 691 4.14 -26.91 21.96
N ALA A 692 3.91 -25.68 21.50
CA ALA A 692 4.77 -25.03 20.51
C ALA A 692 6.21 -24.86 21.01
N LEU A 693 6.42 -24.41 22.26
CA LEU A 693 7.75 -24.26 22.86
C LEU A 693 8.49 -25.60 22.96
N ARG A 694 7.81 -26.67 23.36
CA ARG A 694 8.40 -28.02 23.40
C ARG A 694 8.85 -28.47 22.02
N LEU A 695 7.99 -28.31 21.01
CA LEU A 695 8.33 -28.65 19.62
C LEU A 695 9.52 -27.84 19.11
N ILE A 696 9.56 -26.53 19.36
CA ILE A 696 10.67 -25.65 18.96
C ILE A 696 11.98 -26.12 19.61
N ARG A 697 11.97 -26.46 20.90
CA ARG A 697 13.19 -26.90 21.62
C ARG A 697 13.68 -28.26 21.15
N LEU A 698 12.77 -29.22 20.94
CA LEU A 698 13.12 -30.52 20.38
C LEU A 698 13.76 -30.38 18.99
N ASP A 699 13.25 -29.49 18.15
CA ASP A 699 13.83 -29.26 16.82
C ASP A 699 15.19 -28.54 16.91
N LEU A 700 15.35 -27.58 17.84
CA LEU A 700 16.65 -26.96 18.12
C LEU A 700 17.70 -27.97 18.62
N GLU A 701 17.30 -28.96 19.42
CA GLU A 701 18.18 -30.05 19.88
C GLU A 701 18.54 -31.00 18.73
N ARG A 702 17.57 -31.36 17.88
CA ARG A 702 17.79 -32.16 16.67
C ARG A 702 18.81 -31.49 15.76
N GLU A 703 18.65 -30.19 15.53
CA GLU A 703 19.58 -29.42 14.70
C GLU A 703 20.99 -29.33 15.29
N GLN A 704 21.11 -29.17 16.60
CA GLN A 704 22.41 -29.19 17.29
C GLN A 704 23.13 -30.54 17.17
N SER A 705 22.37 -31.64 17.11
CA SER A 705 22.94 -32.98 16.91
C SER A 705 23.40 -33.23 15.48
N SER A 706 22.84 -32.49 14.50
CA SER A 706 23.24 -32.59 13.11
C SER A 706 24.56 -31.83 12.89
N ALA A 707 25.63 -32.53 12.51
CA ALA A 707 26.95 -31.91 12.31
C ALA A 707 27.04 -30.99 11.06
N SER A 708 25.93 -30.84 10.32
CA SER A 708 25.85 -30.07 9.09
C SER A 708 25.83 -28.56 9.38
N LYS A 709 26.87 -27.84 8.95
CA LYS A 709 26.92 -26.36 8.97
C LYS A 709 26.36 -25.77 7.67
N GLU A 710 25.27 -26.33 7.15
CA GLU A 710 24.62 -25.79 5.98
C GLU A 710 23.94 -24.46 6.32
N ALA A 711 24.12 -23.44 5.48
CA ALA A 711 23.54 -22.13 5.72
C ALA A 711 22.00 -22.19 5.84
N ALA A 712 21.34 -23.08 5.11
CA ALA A 712 19.89 -23.28 5.21
C ALA A 712 19.45 -23.82 6.58
N GLY A 713 20.23 -24.71 7.20
CA GLY A 713 20.01 -25.19 8.57
C GLY A 713 20.29 -24.14 9.64
N GLU A 714 21.33 -23.32 9.44
CA GLU A 714 21.57 -22.16 10.32
C GLU A 714 20.40 -21.15 10.26
N LEU A 715 19.86 -20.88 9.06
CA LEU A 715 18.69 -20.00 8.89
C LEU A 715 17.45 -20.59 9.60
N HIS A 716 17.27 -21.91 9.54
CA HIS A 716 16.20 -22.63 10.26
C HIS A 716 16.38 -22.51 11.78
N THR A 717 17.59 -22.67 12.28
CA THR A 717 17.91 -22.45 13.71
C THR A 717 17.58 -21.02 14.15
N LEU A 718 17.90 -20.01 13.34
CA LEU A 718 17.56 -18.61 13.63
C LEU A 718 16.05 -18.36 13.59
N TRP A 719 15.35 -19.00 12.65
CA TRP A 719 13.89 -18.98 12.59
C TRP A 719 13.27 -19.59 13.84
N LEU A 720 13.74 -20.76 14.28
CA LEU A 720 13.28 -21.43 15.50
C LEU A 720 13.49 -20.56 16.75
N ARG A 721 14.69 -19.96 16.91
CA ARG A 721 14.97 -19.03 18.02
C ARG A 721 14.07 -17.80 18.00
N HIS A 722 13.77 -17.26 16.82
CA HIS A 722 12.83 -16.16 16.69
C HIS A 722 11.42 -16.58 17.12
N ARG A 723 10.96 -17.78 16.74
CA ARG A 723 9.67 -18.31 17.18
C ARG A 723 9.64 -18.64 18.67
N GLU A 724 10.74 -19.10 19.26
CA GLU A 724 10.85 -19.26 20.72
C GLU A 724 10.68 -17.92 21.43
N ALA A 725 11.32 -16.86 20.92
CA ALA A 725 11.19 -15.50 21.45
C ALA A 725 9.74 -15.00 21.36
N LEU A 726 9.09 -15.18 20.21
CA LEU A 726 7.71 -14.76 19.99
C LEU A 726 6.74 -15.50 20.91
N THR A 727 6.89 -16.82 20.99
CA THR A 727 6.04 -17.67 21.86
C THR A 727 6.22 -17.31 23.33
N SER A 728 7.46 -17.00 23.74
CA SER A 728 7.77 -16.53 25.09
C SER A 728 7.07 -15.20 25.41
N SER A 729 7.01 -14.27 24.45
CA SER A 729 6.27 -13.02 24.60
C SER A 729 4.76 -13.27 24.75
N HIS A 730 4.17 -14.08 23.87
CA HIS A 730 2.74 -14.41 23.91
C HIS A 730 2.38 -15.14 25.21
N LEU A 731 3.24 -16.04 25.69
CA LEU A 731 3.06 -16.73 26.97
C LEU A 731 3.12 -15.75 28.13
N ALA A 732 4.05 -14.78 28.13
CA ALA A 732 4.13 -13.76 29.17
C ALA A 732 2.84 -12.93 29.27
N GLU A 733 2.29 -12.53 28.12
CA GLU A 733 1.04 -11.78 28.02
C GLU A 733 -0.17 -12.60 28.46
N THR A 734 -0.25 -13.86 28.03
CA THR A 734 -1.34 -14.78 28.39
C THR A 734 -1.32 -15.07 29.90
N MET A 735 -0.13 -15.31 30.47
CA MET A 735 0.06 -15.44 31.92
C MET A 735 -0.32 -14.17 32.66
N TYR A 736 0.07 -13.00 32.15
CA TYR A 736 -0.29 -11.72 32.75
C TYR A 736 -1.80 -11.52 32.77
N ALA A 737 -2.49 -11.80 31.66
CA ALA A 737 -3.93 -11.75 31.55
C ALA A 737 -4.63 -12.69 32.55
N LEU A 738 -4.14 -13.93 32.69
CA LEU A 738 -4.62 -14.88 33.69
C LEU A 738 -4.40 -14.38 35.13
N GLN A 739 -3.19 -13.88 35.45
CA GLN A 739 -2.83 -13.40 36.79
C GLN A 739 -3.58 -12.16 37.24
N SER A 740 -3.91 -11.27 36.29
CA SER A 740 -4.66 -10.04 36.56
C SER A 740 -6.07 -10.31 37.13
N ARG A 741 -6.52 -11.55 37.11
CA ARG A 741 -7.82 -12.00 37.59
C ARG A 741 -7.68 -12.76 38.92
N SER A 742 -8.35 -12.28 39.95
CA SER A 742 -8.38 -12.94 41.27
C SER A 742 -8.85 -14.39 41.14
N GLY A 743 -8.11 -15.34 41.73
CA GLY A 743 -8.43 -16.77 41.68
C GLY A 743 -7.74 -17.60 40.57
N ALA A 744 -6.78 -17.02 39.83
CA ALA A 744 -6.00 -17.77 38.83
C ALA A 744 -4.77 -18.50 39.38
N ALA A 745 -4.35 -18.21 40.63
CA ALA A 745 -3.14 -18.76 41.23
C ALA A 745 -3.10 -20.30 41.22
N GLY A 746 -4.22 -20.96 41.52
CA GLY A 746 -4.30 -22.43 41.52
C GLY A 746 -4.08 -23.06 40.13
N VAL A 747 -4.61 -22.45 39.08
CA VAL A 747 -4.44 -22.93 37.70
C VAL A 747 -3.01 -22.70 37.24
N LEU A 748 -2.45 -21.52 37.52
CA LEU A 748 -1.06 -21.20 37.19
C LEU A 748 -0.08 -22.11 37.92
N ASN A 749 -0.35 -22.54 39.15
CA ASN A 749 0.49 -23.49 39.86
C ASN A 749 0.45 -24.89 39.21
N LYS A 750 -0.73 -25.35 38.77
CA LYS A 750 -0.85 -26.60 38.01
C LYS A 750 -0.12 -26.53 36.66
N LEU A 751 -0.29 -25.43 35.94
CA LEU A 751 0.39 -25.18 34.67
C LEU A 751 1.90 -25.03 34.86
N ARG A 752 2.34 -24.33 35.91
CA ARG A 752 3.76 -24.21 36.29
C ARG A 752 4.35 -25.60 36.51
N GLY A 753 3.62 -26.50 37.18
CA GLY A 753 3.98 -27.92 37.30
C GLY A 753 4.27 -28.57 35.95
N ALA A 754 3.37 -28.43 34.98
CA ALA A 754 3.54 -28.97 33.62
C ALA A 754 4.66 -28.27 32.82
N LEU A 755 4.98 -27.03 33.17
CA LEU A 755 6.00 -26.20 32.54
C LEU A 755 7.34 -26.23 33.29
N THR A 756 7.47 -26.94 34.41
CA THR A 756 8.68 -26.91 35.27
C THR A 756 9.95 -27.27 34.50
N GLY A 757 9.89 -28.22 33.58
CA GLY A 757 11.02 -28.55 32.70
C GLY A 757 11.41 -27.46 31.70
N LEU A 758 10.55 -26.45 31.49
CA LEU A 758 10.81 -25.30 30.62
C LEU A 758 11.30 -24.07 31.39
N PHE A 759 11.10 -24.02 32.71
CA PHE A 759 11.53 -22.92 33.58
C PHE A 759 12.98 -23.14 34.04
N HIS A 760 13.87 -22.18 33.77
CA HIS A 760 15.10 -22.06 34.55
C HIS A 760 14.70 -21.63 35.96
N SER A 761 15.18 -22.33 36.99
CA SER A 761 14.82 -22.14 38.40
C SER A 761 14.93 -20.66 38.80
N ALA A 762 13.82 -19.95 38.70
CA ALA A 762 13.74 -18.60 39.22
C ALA A 762 13.70 -18.73 40.73
N HIS A 763 14.71 -18.21 41.40
CA HIS A 763 14.68 -18.06 42.84
C HIS A 763 13.42 -17.27 43.22
N GLU A 764 12.74 -17.86 44.19
CA GLU A 764 11.50 -17.55 44.89
C GLU A 764 11.30 -16.06 45.27
N GLU A 765 11.04 -15.20 44.29
CA GLU A 765 10.35 -13.93 44.55
C GLU A 765 8.85 -14.13 44.35
N ASP A 766 8.07 -14.02 45.43
CA ASP A 766 6.61 -14.19 45.54
C ASP A 766 5.78 -13.14 44.77
N HIS A 767 6.34 -12.51 43.74
CA HIS A 767 5.64 -11.49 42.97
C HIS A 767 4.73 -12.11 41.90
N PRO A 768 3.46 -11.68 41.81
CA PRO A 768 2.49 -12.28 40.90
C PRO A 768 2.96 -12.20 39.45
N HIS A 769 3.67 -11.14 39.05
CA HIS A 769 4.09 -10.90 37.67
C HIS A 769 5.55 -11.24 37.36
N ALA A 770 6.31 -11.79 38.31
CA ALA A 770 7.74 -12.09 38.10
C ALA A 770 7.96 -13.05 36.92
N SER A 771 7.11 -14.08 36.80
CA SER A 771 7.18 -15.04 35.70
C SER A 771 6.98 -14.38 34.33
N SER A 772 5.99 -13.49 34.18
CA SER A 772 5.75 -12.78 32.91
C SER A 772 6.95 -11.89 32.54
N ILE A 773 7.55 -11.18 33.49
CA ILE A 773 8.73 -10.35 33.24
C ILE A 773 9.93 -11.21 32.80
N GLN A 774 10.14 -12.37 33.42
CA GLN A 774 11.22 -13.28 33.05
C GLN A 774 11.08 -13.78 31.61
N TRP A 775 9.86 -14.18 31.20
CA TRP A 775 9.58 -14.59 29.82
C TRP A 775 9.82 -13.46 28.81
N LEU A 776 9.45 -12.22 29.14
CA LEU A 776 9.72 -11.06 28.27
C LEU A 776 11.23 -10.77 28.16
N ARG A 777 12.00 -10.92 29.24
CA ARG A 777 13.47 -10.79 29.19
C ARG A 777 14.11 -11.90 28.34
N SER A 778 13.57 -13.12 28.44
CA SER A 778 13.99 -14.24 27.57
C SER A 778 13.69 -13.94 26.09
N ALA A 779 12.49 -13.44 25.80
CA ALA A 779 12.11 -13.02 24.44
C ALA A 779 13.04 -11.92 23.89
N ASP A 780 13.35 -10.88 24.68
CA ASP A 780 14.28 -9.81 24.30
C ASP A 780 15.69 -10.36 23.99
N SER A 781 16.20 -11.25 24.86
CA SER A 781 17.52 -11.88 24.70
C SER A 781 17.60 -12.74 23.42
N LEU A 782 16.60 -13.60 23.20
CA LEU A 782 16.52 -14.45 22.01
C LEU A 782 16.40 -13.61 20.73
N ALA A 783 15.54 -12.58 20.73
CA ALA A 783 15.40 -11.66 19.60
C ALA A 783 16.71 -10.91 19.31
N SER A 784 17.43 -10.48 20.35
CA SER A 784 18.76 -9.87 20.20
C SER A 784 19.79 -10.84 19.61
N SER A 785 19.73 -12.13 19.98
CA SER A 785 20.62 -13.16 19.42
C SER A 785 20.36 -13.41 17.93
N VAL A 786 19.09 -13.39 17.51
CA VAL A 786 18.72 -13.50 16.09
C VAL A 786 19.22 -12.29 15.31
N GLN A 787 19.02 -11.06 15.84
CA GLN A 787 19.53 -9.84 15.22
C GLN A 787 21.04 -9.87 15.02
N SER A 788 21.82 -10.24 16.06
CA SER A 788 23.28 -10.26 15.98
C SER A 788 23.80 -11.33 15.02
N SER A 789 23.03 -12.41 14.79
CA SER A 789 23.39 -13.49 13.86
C SER A 789 23.06 -13.16 12.41
N LEU A 790 22.00 -12.38 12.17
CA LEU A 790 21.56 -11.95 10.84
C LEU A 790 22.29 -10.70 10.34
N ALA A 791 22.54 -9.75 11.25
CA ALA A 791 23.20 -8.50 10.93
C ALA A 791 24.68 -8.73 10.58
N ARG A 792 25.16 -8.01 9.57
CA ARG A 792 26.58 -7.80 9.34
C ARG A 792 27.14 -7.04 10.54
N PRO A 793 28.30 -7.44 11.10
CA PRO A 793 29.03 -6.53 11.96
C PRO A 793 29.36 -5.30 11.11
N SER A 794 28.70 -4.18 11.38
CA SER A 794 28.97 -2.93 10.69
C SER A 794 30.47 -2.64 10.82
N PRO A 795 31.23 -2.53 9.72
CA PRO A 795 32.65 -2.18 9.77
C PRO A 795 32.88 -0.87 10.54
N LEU A 796 31.90 0.03 10.47
CA LEU A 796 31.89 1.31 11.15
C LEU A 796 31.68 1.16 12.67
N ALA A 797 30.86 0.20 13.11
CA ALA A 797 30.73 -0.15 14.53
C ALA A 797 32.02 -0.79 15.10
N ALA A 798 32.72 -1.60 14.31
CA ALA A 798 34.02 -2.17 14.70
C ALA A 798 35.15 -1.12 14.75
N VAL A 799 35.07 -0.07 13.91
CA VAL A 799 35.97 1.09 13.94
C VAL A 799 35.66 2.00 15.14
N LEU A 800 34.38 2.24 15.44
CA LEU A 800 33.94 3.06 16.58
C LEU A 800 34.12 2.38 17.93
N SER A 801 34.09 1.04 18.00
CA SER A 801 34.32 0.30 19.25
C SER A 801 35.80 0.17 19.65
N GLY A 802 36.71 0.84 18.94
CA GLY A 802 38.15 0.91 19.28
C GLY A 802 38.93 -0.41 19.16
N ARG A 803 38.29 -1.50 18.72
CA ARG A 803 38.88 -2.87 18.65
C ARG A 803 39.48 -3.21 17.28
N SER A 804 39.82 -2.22 16.46
CA SER A 804 40.33 -2.46 15.11
C SER A 804 41.80 -2.91 15.11
N SER A 805 42.05 -4.07 14.50
CA SER A 805 43.36 -4.52 14.01
C SER A 805 43.98 -3.46 13.08
N PRO A 806 45.32 -3.32 13.03
CA PRO A 806 46.00 -2.36 12.15
C PRO A 806 45.62 -2.48 10.66
N ALA A 807 45.17 -3.67 10.21
CA ALA A 807 44.65 -3.86 8.85
C ALA A 807 43.32 -3.11 8.59
N ALA A 808 42.41 -3.09 9.56
CA ALA A 808 41.12 -2.40 9.45
C ALA A 808 41.26 -0.87 9.50
N LYS A 809 42.25 -0.36 10.25
CA LYS A 809 42.61 1.07 10.24
C LYS A 809 43.13 1.53 8.87
N LYS A 810 43.84 0.66 8.14
CA LYS A 810 44.35 0.97 6.79
C LYS A 810 43.22 1.01 5.74
N ALA A 811 42.21 0.15 5.87
CA ALA A 811 41.01 0.18 5.03
C ALA A 811 40.10 1.39 5.32
N ALA A 812 39.90 1.76 6.60
CA ALA A 812 39.12 2.94 6.97
C ALA A 812 39.79 4.26 6.54
N LYS A 813 41.12 4.33 6.56
CA LYS A 813 41.89 5.50 6.08
C LYS A 813 41.87 5.64 4.55
N ALA A 814 41.66 4.55 3.81
CA ALA A 814 41.45 4.61 2.36
C ALA A 814 40.04 5.11 2.00
N ALA A 815 39.05 4.87 2.86
CA ALA A 815 37.67 5.33 2.65
C ALA A 815 37.39 6.77 3.11
N SER A 816 38.21 7.34 4.01
CA SER A 816 37.94 8.66 4.61
C SER A 816 38.48 9.87 3.84
N VAL A 817 38.94 9.71 2.60
CA VAL A 817 39.49 10.83 1.78
C VAL A 817 38.44 11.46 0.85
N ALA A 818 37.18 10.99 0.86
CA ALA A 818 36.10 11.62 0.10
C ALA A 818 34.84 11.85 0.95
N GLY A 819 34.52 13.12 1.22
CA GLY A 819 33.17 13.55 1.58
C GLY A 819 32.99 13.99 3.03
N GLY A 820 32.96 15.30 3.25
CA GLY A 820 32.61 15.92 4.52
C GLY A 820 31.10 15.98 4.76
N GLY A 821 30.72 15.76 6.02
CA GLY A 821 29.63 16.42 6.76
C GLY A 821 28.19 16.30 6.26
N THR A 822 27.37 15.52 6.98
CA THR A 822 26.15 16.01 7.66
C THR A 822 25.64 14.95 8.64
N THR A 823 25.29 15.35 9.86
CA THR A 823 24.67 14.50 10.89
C THR A 823 23.20 14.27 10.53
N SER A 824 22.93 13.23 9.74
CA SER A 824 21.58 12.69 9.58
C SER A 824 21.31 11.66 10.68
N THR A 825 20.13 11.75 11.31
CA THR A 825 19.57 10.68 12.13
C THR A 825 19.41 9.44 11.26
N SER A 826 20.37 8.54 11.33
CA SER A 826 20.36 7.26 10.65
C SER A 826 19.19 6.42 11.13
N SER A 827 18.31 6.02 10.21
CA SER A 827 17.53 4.79 10.35
C SER A 827 18.49 3.69 10.82
N PRO A 828 18.21 2.94 11.90
CA PRO A 828 19.21 2.12 12.55
C PRO A 828 19.72 0.94 11.71
N PHE A 829 19.09 0.61 10.56
CA PHE A 829 19.57 -0.41 9.64
C PHE A 829 19.25 -0.03 8.19
N ALA A 830 20.23 -0.12 7.31
CA ALA A 830 20.08 0.03 5.86
C ALA A 830 19.90 -1.36 5.21
N PRO A 831 19.33 -1.46 4.00
CA PRO A 831 19.15 -2.72 3.27
C PRO A 831 20.44 -3.48 2.91
N GLU A 832 21.62 -3.04 3.33
CA GLU A 832 22.92 -3.70 3.06
C GLU A 832 23.43 -4.53 4.25
N ASP A 833 22.65 -4.56 5.34
CA ASP A 833 23.08 -5.11 6.64
C ASP A 833 22.84 -6.62 6.81
N VAL A 834 22.22 -7.32 5.86
CA VAL A 834 22.11 -8.80 5.93
C VAL A 834 23.41 -9.43 5.41
N GLN A 835 23.94 -10.42 6.13
CA GLN A 835 25.17 -11.10 5.72
C GLN A 835 25.01 -11.75 4.33
N GLU A 836 25.99 -11.55 3.45
CA GLU A 836 26.04 -12.08 2.08
C GLU A 836 25.78 -13.59 1.98
N ARG A 837 26.08 -14.34 3.04
CA ARG A 837 25.82 -15.79 3.09
C ARG A 837 24.35 -16.14 2.91
N TRP A 838 23.43 -15.31 3.40
CA TRP A 838 21.99 -15.56 3.29
C TRP A 838 21.45 -15.31 1.88
N LEU A 839 22.13 -14.43 1.12
CA LEU A 839 21.80 -14.16 -0.29
C LEU A 839 22.12 -15.34 -1.21
N ARG A 840 22.94 -16.30 -0.75
CA ARG A 840 23.27 -17.51 -1.51
C ARG A 840 22.20 -18.60 -1.40
N ILE A 841 21.36 -18.53 -0.37
CA ILE A 841 20.23 -19.45 -0.20
C ILE A 841 19.09 -18.92 -1.06
N GLU A 842 18.64 -19.71 -2.03
CA GLU A 842 17.51 -19.33 -2.86
C GLU A 842 16.26 -19.16 -1.97
N GLY A 843 15.62 -17.99 -2.04
CA GLY A 843 14.53 -17.60 -1.12
C GLY A 843 14.96 -17.17 0.29
N GLY A 844 16.15 -17.57 0.76
CA GLY A 844 16.64 -17.29 2.11
C GLY A 844 16.87 -15.80 2.41
N GLU A 845 17.18 -14.98 1.39
CA GLU A 845 17.28 -13.53 1.53
C GLU A 845 16.00 -12.93 2.14
N MET A 846 14.84 -13.29 1.59
CA MET A 846 13.57 -12.71 2.00
C MET A 846 13.23 -13.10 3.44
N VAL A 847 13.48 -14.37 3.80
CA VAL A 847 13.29 -14.90 5.14
C VAL A 847 14.21 -14.20 6.15
N ALA A 848 15.49 -14.06 5.82
CA ALA A 848 16.46 -13.36 6.67
C ALA A 848 16.06 -11.89 6.94
N TRP A 849 15.60 -11.18 5.90
CA TRP A 849 15.10 -9.81 6.06
C TRP A 849 13.87 -9.73 6.97
N ARG A 850 12.92 -10.65 6.82
CA ARG A 850 11.74 -10.73 7.68
C ARG A 850 12.12 -11.02 9.12
N LEU A 851 12.97 -12.03 9.34
CA LEU A 851 13.46 -12.37 10.67
C LEU A 851 14.18 -11.19 11.34
N LEU A 852 15.01 -10.44 10.62
CA LEU A 852 15.69 -9.26 11.14
C LEU A 852 14.69 -8.15 11.52
N ARG A 853 13.73 -7.86 10.64
CA ARG A 853 12.68 -6.87 10.90
C ARG A 853 11.81 -7.27 12.08
N ASP A 854 11.35 -8.51 12.12
CA ASP A 854 10.37 -8.99 13.08
C ASP A 854 11.02 -9.20 14.46
N SER A 855 12.27 -9.67 14.52
CA SER A 855 13.04 -9.68 15.77
C SER A 855 13.30 -8.28 16.31
N THR A 856 13.51 -7.27 15.45
CA THR A 856 13.65 -5.86 15.86
C THR A 856 12.37 -5.33 16.51
N ARG A 857 11.22 -5.61 15.91
CA ARG A 857 9.91 -5.23 16.45
C ARG A 857 9.65 -5.92 17.79
N LEU A 858 9.85 -7.24 17.83
CA LEU A 858 9.65 -8.06 19.03
C LEU A 858 10.52 -7.58 20.19
N ARG A 859 11.80 -7.29 19.93
CA ARG A 859 12.73 -6.74 20.94
C ARG A 859 12.21 -5.41 21.51
N ALA A 860 11.84 -4.48 20.64
CA ALA A 860 11.32 -3.18 21.07
C ALA A 860 10.03 -3.32 21.89
N GLU A 861 9.17 -4.27 21.54
CA GLU A 861 7.92 -4.56 22.23
C GLU A 861 8.14 -5.22 23.59
N ALA A 862 8.95 -6.27 23.67
CA ALA A 862 9.33 -6.92 24.91
C ALA A 862 9.95 -5.92 25.89
N GLY A 863 10.87 -5.07 25.42
CA GLY A 863 11.46 -4.00 26.24
C GLY A 863 10.43 -3.00 26.77
N ARG A 864 9.45 -2.59 25.96
CA ARG A 864 8.33 -1.73 26.43
C ARG A 864 7.51 -2.42 27.50
N MET A 865 7.18 -3.69 27.32
CA MET A 865 6.37 -4.46 28.28
C MET A 865 7.11 -4.70 29.59
N VAL A 866 8.40 -5.04 29.56
CA VAL A 866 9.24 -5.17 30.77
C VAL A 866 9.24 -3.86 31.56
N LYS A 867 9.43 -2.72 30.88
CA LYS A 867 9.41 -1.41 31.53
C LYS A 867 8.04 -1.09 32.13
N ALA A 868 6.95 -1.40 31.43
CA ALA A 868 5.60 -1.16 31.90
C ALA A 868 5.23 -2.02 33.12
N LEU A 869 5.53 -3.32 33.09
CA LEU A 869 5.28 -4.25 34.19
C LEU A 869 6.20 -3.98 35.38
N GLY A 870 7.48 -3.68 35.14
CA GLY A 870 8.41 -3.28 36.20
C GLY A 870 7.95 -2.01 36.91
N GLY A 871 7.47 -1.00 36.16
CA GLY A 871 6.91 0.21 36.74
C GLY A 871 5.66 -0.06 37.60
N ARG A 872 4.79 -1.00 37.20
CA ARG A 872 3.63 -1.42 38.00
C ARG A 872 4.04 -2.12 39.29
N LEU A 873 5.02 -3.02 39.22
CA LEU A 873 5.54 -3.71 40.41
C LEU A 873 6.15 -2.73 41.42
N GLU A 874 6.91 -1.73 40.97
CA GLU A 874 7.44 -0.70 41.85
C GLU A 874 6.33 0.11 42.54
N VAL A 875 5.24 0.41 41.83
CA VAL A 875 4.07 1.09 42.42
C VAL A 875 3.35 0.20 43.42
N GLU A 876 3.18 -1.10 43.13
CA GLU A 876 2.54 -2.05 44.05
C GLU A 876 3.39 -2.29 45.29
N LYS A 877 4.71 -2.45 45.13
CA LYS A 877 5.66 -2.57 46.24
C LYS A 877 5.60 -1.35 47.15
N LYS A 878 5.59 -0.13 46.59
CA LYS A 878 5.41 1.10 47.38
C LYS A 878 4.07 1.16 48.08
N LYS A 879 2.97 0.73 47.44
CA LYS A 879 1.65 0.65 48.09
C LYS A 879 1.66 -0.32 49.26
N GLU A 880 2.34 -1.45 49.11
CA GLU A 880 2.46 -2.47 50.16
C GLU A 880 3.34 -1.99 51.32
N GLU A 881 4.45 -1.29 51.02
CA GLU A 881 5.28 -0.63 52.03
C GLU A 881 4.49 0.43 52.80
N VAL A 882 3.67 1.25 52.12
CA VAL A 882 2.77 2.23 52.76
C VAL A 882 1.71 1.55 53.61
N ARG A 883 1.13 0.43 53.15
CA ARG A 883 0.16 -0.34 53.94
C ARG A 883 0.79 -0.94 55.19
N LYS A 884 1.99 -1.53 55.07
CA LYS A 884 2.74 -2.07 56.21
C LYS A 884 3.10 -0.96 57.19
N ALA A 885 3.57 0.19 56.72
CA ALA A 885 3.87 1.35 57.57
C ALA A 885 2.62 1.86 58.29
N ALA A 886 1.48 1.96 57.61
CA ALA A 886 0.21 2.34 58.22
C ALA A 886 -0.26 1.32 59.28
N LEU A 887 -0.04 0.02 59.04
CA LEU A 887 -0.37 -1.03 60.02
C LEU A 887 0.49 -0.90 61.28
N VAL A 888 1.80 -0.68 61.12
CA VAL A 888 2.72 -0.42 62.24
C VAL A 888 2.32 0.85 63.00
N GLU A 889 1.91 1.92 62.31
CA GLU A 889 1.45 3.15 62.97
C GLU A 889 0.13 2.95 63.74
N THR A 890 -0.79 2.12 63.22
CA THR A 890 -2.02 1.77 63.94
C THR A 890 -1.77 0.90 65.17
N GLU A 891 -0.76 0.02 65.13
CA GLU A 891 -0.37 -0.81 66.29
C GLU A 891 0.43 -0.02 67.33
N ALA A 892 1.13 1.04 66.92
CA ALA A 892 1.96 1.86 67.80
C ALA A 892 1.19 2.93 68.61
N LYS A 893 -0.11 3.13 68.41
CA LYS A 893 -0.92 4.04 69.24
C LYS A 893 -1.39 3.34 70.53
N PRO A 894 -0.88 3.71 71.72
CA PRO A 894 -1.27 3.08 72.97
C PRO A 894 -2.74 3.34 73.30
N VAL A 895 -3.41 2.33 73.86
CA VAL A 895 -4.82 2.28 74.27
C VAL A 895 -5.06 3.09 75.55
N GLU A 896 -4.56 4.32 75.63
CA GLU A 896 -4.89 5.25 76.72
C GLU A 896 -5.91 6.27 76.22
N GLN A 897 -7.02 6.40 76.96
CA GLN A 897 -8.24 7.18 76.65
C GLN A 897 -9.31 6.47 75.82
N ARG A 898 -9.75 5.29 76.29
CA ARG A 898 -11.10 4.78 76.00
C ARG A 898 -11.85 4.37 77.29
N THR A 899 -11.84 5.28 78.24
CA THR A 899 -12.74 5.36 79.40
C THR A 899 -13.03 6.86 79.52
N GLU A 900 -14.16 7.35 79.04
CA GLU A 900 -15.37 7.64 79.82
C GLU A 900 -16.38 8.34 78.89
N SER A 901 -17.65 8.43 79.33
CA SER A 901 -18.78 9.15 78.70
C SER A 901 -19.68 8.30 77.79
N GLU A 902 -20.26 7.29 78.42
CA GLU A 902 -21.61 6.80 78.14
C GLU A 902 -22.62 7.88 78.57
N ALA A 903 -23.24 8.56 77.60
CA ALA A 903 -24.43 9.38 77.84
C ALA A 903 -25.36 9.27 76.63
N ALA A 904 -26.50 8.62 76.86
CA ALA A 904 -27.61 8.53 75.93
C ALA A 904 -28.16 9.91 75.57
N PRO A 905 -28.71 10.05 74.35
CA PRO A 905 -30.02 10.69 74.27
C PRO A 905 -31.01 9.83 73.47
N ALA A 906 -32.17 9.61 74.08
CA ALA A 906 -33.40 9.36 73.37
C ALA A 906 -33.67 10.53 72.41
N ILE A 907 -34.13 10.27 71.17
CA ILE A 907 -35.02 11.18 70.40
C ILE A 907 -35.55 10.45 69.14
N THR A 908 -36.86 10.29 69.15
CA THR A 908 -37.84 10.29 68.05
C THR A 908 -37.76 9.29 66.89
N ARG A 909 -38.69 8.35 67.00
CA ARG A 909 -39.44 7.68 65.93
C ARG A 909 -40.23 8.72 65.10
N ARG A 910 -39.84 8.96 63.84
CA ARG A 910 -40.66 9.59 62.77
C ARG A 910 -40.13 9.01 61.45
N GLY A 911 -40.82 8.10 60.77
CA GLY A 911 -42.10 8.34 60.12
C GLY A 911 -41.85 8.95 58.74
N GLY A 912 -41.59 8.10 57.73
CA GLY A 912 -41.29 8.56 56.37
C GLY A 912 -41.22 7.40 55.37
N ARG A 913 -42.38 6.83 55.03
CA ARG A 913 -42.56 6.05 53.79
C ARG A 913 -42.36 6.97 52.59
N GLY A 914 -41.59 6.52 51.61
CA GLY A 914 -41.55 7.11 50.27
C GLY A 914 -41.10 6.04 49.27
N PRO A 915 -41.97 5.57 48.36
CA PRO A 915 -41.63 4.56 47.37
C PRO A 915 -41.03 5.24 46.13
N PHE A 916 -39.85 4.80 45.69
CA PHE A 916 -39.40 5.08 44.33
C PHE A 916 -39.67 3.85 43.46
N ALA A 917 -40.74 3.97 42.69
CA ALA A 917 -41.04 3.12 41.54
C ALA A 917 -40.06 3.43 40.38
N PRO A 918 -39.67 2.44 39.56
CA PRO A 918 -39.09 2.69 38.26
C PRO A 918 -40.21 2.96 37.25
N LYS A 919 -40.21 4.15 36.64
CA LYS A 919 -40.99 4.41 35.41
C LYS A 919 -40.19 3.92 34.21
N GLY A 920 -40.73 2.95 33.50
CA GLY A 920 -40.50 2.81 32.07
C GLY A 920 -41.33 3.85 31.31
N GLN A 921 -40.80 4.34 30.19
CA GLN A 921 -41.59 4.86 29.10
C GLN A 921 -40.86 4.70 27.76
N MET A 922 -41.47 3.90 26.89
CA MET A 922 -41.33 3.92 25.44
C MET A 922 -42.16 5.05 24.81
N ALA A 923 -41.90 5.24 23.50
CA ALA A 923 -42.61 5.99 22.45
C ALA A 923 -42.12 7.43 22.26
N VAL A 924 -41.78 7.89 21.04
CA VAL A 924 -42.29 7.58 19.68
C VAL A 924 -41.15 7.42 18.68
#